data_AF-A0A3A0DSQ2-F1
#
_entry.id   AF-A0A3A0DSQ2-F1
#
_cell.length_a   1.000
_cell.length_b   1.000
_cell.length_c   1.000
_cell.angle_alpha   90.00
_cell.angle_beta   90.00
_cell.angle_gamma   90.00
#
_symmetry.space_group_name_H-M   'P 1'
#
loop_
_entity.id
_entity.type
_entity.pdbx_description
1 polymer ?
#
loop_
_entity_poly.entity_id
_entity_poly.type
_entity_poly.pdbx_seq_one_letter_code
_entity_poly.pdbx_strand_id
1 'polypeptide(L)'
;MLILSGHSSLSGWKIFAIIYLALLACSHAVRFFSPPETAARPDQNVLTLNALAHDRTLPQHVKLAYDDLQPDSVISPPVVLLLHGSPVASITFRKFAPELAPSCRVLVPDLPGFGHSTLRIPDYSIRSHAAYVLQMLDSLRLSRVHLVAYSMSGGVALHLAERAPERIQSITMVSALGVQELELLGDYHLNHAVHGLQLAFLWLVQEGVPHFGYLDDAFLNVPYARNFFDSDQRPLRAILTQYQNPMLIVHGRHDPLVPLAAAQEHYRLVPQSELQLFEGGHELIFSKPHMIAKQIEAFIQQAEQGRRLTRSQASSERLALAQQPFDPSQISQAQGIALVTLVFLLALATLVSEDLTCISAGLLVARGTMGYFSATLGCFLGIVFGDFLLFFAGKYLGGPALRRAPMKWFFNEDAITRGRRWFEREGAKVIVLSRFMPGSRLPTYVAAGLLRMSFWKFCGYFVLAAALWTPALVAVSTLLGGKVMEYLSLYEQYSWRILIGLAVVLWFMAKLVVPLFSFRGRRLLVSKWRRLTHWEFWPLWAFYPPVIFYVLYLGLKHRSLTVFTAANPAIFTGGFLGESKSDILNRLAGADGYIARHRLICVSGNEEQRVQAVKSFMHEFSLSFPIVLKPDVGQRGAGVSVVRSEQEMRDYFGKSEGDTIVQEYAQGYEYGVFYYRHPDQARGSIFAITDKRFPVVKGDGRSTLEELILNDSRAVCMARFLLNQHHARLFEVPAVGEVIPLVELGTHCRGAIFYDGEKIKTPELEASIDAVSRHFEGFYFGRYDIRTPSPEDFKQGKNFKVIELNGVTSEATSIYDPGNSLFKAYRVLMKQWRIAFEIGALNRARGIRPVPLRELIRVVRNSYGPAKAQEK
;
A
#
# COMPACT_ATOMS: atom_id res chain seq x y z
N MET A 1 -38.69 -12.38 -22.91
CA MET A 1 -38.02 -12.98 -24.09
C MET A 1 -38.73 -12.47 -25.34
N LEU A 2 -38.35 -11.28 -25.81
CA LEU A 2 -38.52 -10.72 -27.16
C LEU A 2 -38.11 -9.24 -27.09
N ILE A 3 -37.40 -8.76 -28.12
CA ILE A 3 -36.52 -7.57 -28.18
C ILE A 3 -35.10 -7.87 -27.68
N LEU A 4 -34.24 -8.29 -28.61
CA LEU A 4 -32.82 -7.95 -28.73
C LEU A 4 -32.24 -8.73 -29.94
N SER A 5 -32.68 -8.36 -31.15
CA SER A 5 -32.03 -8.74 -32.41
C SER A 5 -31.49 -7.47 -33.05
N GLY A 6 -30.28 -7.10 -32.65
CA GLY A 6 -29.57 -5.92 -33.16
C GLY A 6 -28.27 -5.73 -32.39
N HIS A 7 -27.14 -5.91 -33.09
CA HIS A 7 -25.76 -5.69 -32.66
C HIS A 7 -25.57 -5.01 -31.30
N SER A 8 -25.39 -5.78 -30.22
CA SER A 8 -24.88 -5.25 -28.95
C SER A 8 -23.62 -5.99 -28.52
N SER A 9 -22.52 -5.24 -28.44
CA SER A 9 -21.17 -5.68 -28.06
C SER A 9 -21.02 -5.95 -26.55
N LEU A 10 -22.13 -6.17 -25.84
CA LEU A 10 -22.18 -6.24 -24.39
C LEU A 10 -22.33 -7.70 -23.96
N SER A 11 -21.28 -8.24 -23.36
CA SER A 11 -21.29 -9.56 -22.71
C SER A 11 -22.41 -9.65 -21.65
N GLY A 12 -23.04 -10.82 -21.50
CA GLY A 12 -24.23 -11.01 -20.64
C GLY A 12 -24.14 -10.45 -19.21
N TRP A 13 -22.96 -10.46 -18.58
CA TRP A 13 -22.79 -9.85 -17.24
C TRP A 13 -22.97 -8.32 -17.23
N LYS A 14 -22.69 -7.63 -18.34
CA LYS A 14 -22.89 -6.17 -18.47
C LYS A 14 -24.37 -5.83 -18.53
N ILE A 15 -25.16 -6.65 -19.23
CA ILE A 15 -26.62 -6.51 -19.29
C ILE A 15 -27.20 -6.72 -17.89
N PHE A 16 -26.77 -7.76 -17.18
CA PHE A 16 -27.17 -7.99 -15.79
C PHE A 16 -26.82 -6.80 -14.87
N ALA A 17 -25.61 -6.26 -14.97
CA ALA A 17 -25.19 -5.11 -14.18
C ALA A 17 -26.03 -3.85 -14.46
N ILE A 18 -26.36 -3.59 -15.73
CA ILE A 18 -27.22 -2.45 -16.12
C ILE A 18 -28.64 -2.63 -15.54
N ILE A 19 -29.23 -3.81 -15.67
CA ILE A 19 -30.57 -4.11 -15.13
C ILE A 19 -30.58 -3.96 -13.61
N TYR A 20 -29.58 -4.52 -12.92
CA TYR A 20 -29.45 -4.40 -11.48
C TYR A 20 -29.35 -2.93 -11.02
N LEU A 21 -28.48 -2.13 -11.65
CA LEU A 21 -28.33 -0.71 -11.29
C LEU A 21 -29.60 0.09 -11.57
N ALA A 22 -30.33 -0.21 -12.65
CA ALA A 22 -31.61 0.42 -12.95
C ALA A 22 -32.68 0.09 -11.89
N LEU A 23 -32.82 -1.20 -11.52
CA LEU A 23 -33.74 -1.62 -10.46
C LEU A 23 -33.38 -1.01 -9.11
N LEU A 24 -32.08 -0.90 -8.80
CA LEU A 24 -31.61 -0.29 -7.57
C LEU A 24 -31.98 1.20 -7.51
N ALA A 25 -31.74 1.94 -8.60
CA ALA A 25 -32.12 3.34 -8.69
C ALA A 25 -33.64 3.55 -8.56
N CYS A 26 -34.45 2.70 -9.20
CA CYS A 26 -35.91 2.73 -9.06
C CYS A 26 -36.36 2.44 -7.61
N SER A 27 -35.75 1.45 -6.95
CA SER A 27 -36.03 1.12 -5.55
C SER A 27 -35.76 2.30 -4.63
N HIS A 28 -34.62 2.97 -4.80
CA HIS A 28 -34.26 4.18 -4.04
C HIS A 28 -35.21 5.35 -4.32
N ALA A 29 -35.62 5.54 -5.57
CA ALA A 29 -36.61 6.57 -5.92
C ALA A 29 -37.94 6.34 -5.20
N VAL A 30 -38.46 5.10 -5.20
CA VAL A 30 -39.69 4.75 -4.46
C VAL A 30 -39.56 5.05 -2.97
N ARG A 31 -38.46 4.66 -2.34
CA ARG A 31 -38.21 4.93 -0.90
C ARG A 31 -38.08 6.42 -0.57
N PHE A 32 -37.59 7.22 -1.51
CA PHE A 32 -37.46 8.67 -1.35
C PHE A 32 -38.82 9.38 -1.46
N PHE A 33 -39.64 9.00 -2.43
CA PHE A 33 -40.96 9.62 -2.65
C PHE A 33 -42.07 9.05 -1.74
N SER A 34 -41.89 7.84 -1.23
CA SER A 34 -42.80 7.16 -0.30
C SER A 34 -42.03 6.70 0.94
N PRO A 35 -41.59 7.62 1.81
CA PRO A 35 -40.94 7.25 3.05
C PRO A 35 -41.89 6.42 3.93
N PRO A 36 -41.37 5.47 4.72
CA PRO A 36 -42.18 4.74 5.69
C PRO A 36 -42.70 5.72 6.74
N GLU A 37 -43.97 6.12 6.61
CA GLU A 37 -44.71 6.82 7.64
C GLU A 37 -45.61 5.83 8.38
N THR A 38 -45.33 5.61 9.66
CA THR A 38 -46.24 4.88 10.54
C THR A 38 -47.24 5.86 11.13
N ALA A 39 -48.45 5.90 10.58
CA ALA A 39 -49.56 6.57 11.24
C ALA A 39 -49.80 5.90 12.60
N ALA A 40 -50.04 6.71 13.65
CA ALA A 40 -50.46 6.19 14.95
C ALA A 40 -51.77 5.41 14.81
N ARG A 41 -51.95 4.39 15.64
CA ARG A 41 -53.22 3.66 15.68
C ARG A 41 -54.33 4.61 16.14
N PRO A 42 -55.60 4.41 15.73
CA PRO A 42 -56.71 5.29 16.11
C PRO A 42 -56.89 5.44 17.63
N ASP A 43 -56.46 4.44 18.40
CA ASP A 43 -56.51 4.37 19.87
C ASP A 43 -55.25 4.90 20.57
N GLN A 44 -54.22 5.33 19.81
CA GLN A 44 -52.96 5.83 20.34
C GLN A 44 -52.92 7.35 20.48
N ASN A 45 -52.33 7.80 21.58
CA ASN A 45 -51.99 9.20 21.78
C ASN A 45 -50.64 9.51 21.12
N VAL A 46 -50.44 10.76 20.69
CA VAL A 46 -49.19 11.21 20.07
C VAL A 46 -48.70 12.50 20.72
N LEU A 47 -47.44 12.50 21.14
CA LEU A 47 -46.71 13.69 21.59
C LEU A 47 -45.72 14.16 20.53
N THR A 48 -45.55 15.47 20.41
CA THR A 48 -44.47 16.05 19.61
C THR A 48 -43.35 16.48 20.55
N LEU A 49 -42.19 15.83 20.43
CA LEU A 49 -41.02 16.06 21.26
C LEU A 49 -39.89 16.66 20.42
N ASN A 50 -38.88 17.24 21.07
CA ASN A 50 -37.69 17.70 20.37
C ASN A 50 -36.76 16.52 20.10
N ALA A 51 -36.25 16.42 18.86
CA ALA A 51 -35.28 15.42 18.48
C ALA A 51 -33.98 15.58 19.27
N LEU A 52 -33.30 14.47 19.53
CA LEU A 52 -32.08 14.42 20.34
C LEU A 52 -30.93 13.79 19.55
N ALA A 53 -29.72 14.29 19.83
CA ALA A 53 -28.46 13.61 19.53
C ALA A 53 -27.61 13.62 20.81
N HIS A 54 -27.50 12.45 21.44
CA HIS A 54 -27.01 12.31 22.82
C HIS A 54 -27.81 13.22 23.77
N ASP A 55 -27.15 14.08 24.53
CA ASP A 55 -27.82 15.03 25.44
C ASP A 55 -28.18 16.38 24.78
N ARG A 56 -28.02 16.51 23.45
CA ARG A 56 -28.29 17.77 22.74
C ARG A 56 -29.66 17.74 22.08
N THR A 57 -30.47 18.75 22.41
CA THR A 57 -31.73 19.04 21.71
C THR A 57 -31.44 19.60 20.33
N LEU A 58 -32.12 19.05 19.32
CA LEU A 58 -32.04 19.47 17.93
C LEU A 58 -33.29 20.27 17.55
N PRO A 59 -33.22 21.11 16.49
CA PRO A 59 -34.37 21.91 16.03
C PRO A 59 -35.49 21.08 15.36
N GLN A 60 -35.24 19.80 15.12
CA GLN A 60 -36.20 18.89 14.50
C GLN A 60 -37.15 18.33 15.57
N HIS A 61 -38.36 17.95 15.17
CA HIS A 61 -39.30 17.28 16.07
C HIS A 61 -39.43 15.79 15.76
N VAL A 62 -39.69 15.00 16.80
CA VAL A 62 -40.07 13.59 16.68
C VAL A 62 -41.47 13.39 17.25
N LYS A 63 -42.24 12.50 16.63
CA LYS A 63 -43.54 12.05 17.13
C LYS A 63 -43.32 10.82 18.02
N LEU A 64 -43.86 10.85 19.22
CA LEU A 64 -43.89 9.73 20.15
C LEU A 64 -45.33 9.25 20.31
N ALA A 65 -45.64 8.06 19.80
CA ALA A 65 -46.91 7.39 19.99
C ALA A 65 -46.92 6.60 21.31
N TYR A 66 -48.04 6.57 22.01
CA TYR A 66 -48.18 5.81 23.26
C TYR A 66 -49.63 5.40 23.55
N ASP A 67 -49.78 4.27 24.23
CA ASP A 67 -51.07 3.83 24.80
C ASP A 67 -51.20 4.41 26.23
N ASP A 68 -52.41 4.87 26.61
CA ASP A 68 -52.73 5.38 27.96
C ASP A 68 -53.96 4.65 28.50
N LEU A 69 -53.74 3.66 29.38
CA LEU A 69 -54.79 2.90 30.02
C LEU A 69 -55.01 3.47 31.42
N GLN A 70 -56.19 4.02 31.67
CA GLN A 70 -56.56 4.57 32.97
C GLN A 70 -57.51 3.62 33.73
N PRO A 71 -57.37 3.49 35.06
CA PRO A 71 -58.34 2.75 35.87
C PRO A 71 -59.64 3.54 36.01
N ASP A 72 -60.78 2.85 35.89
CA ASP A 72 -62.10 3.50 35.94
C ASP A 72 -62.48 4.06 37.32
N SER A 73 -61.92 3.51 38.41
CA SER A 73 -62.44 3.70 39.77
C SER A 73 -61.41 4.13 40.82
N VAL A 74 -60.14 4.32 40.44
CA VAL A 74 -59.06 4.68 41.38
C VAL A 74 -58.78 6.18 41.29
N ILE A 75 -58.93 6.89 42.42
CA ILE A 75 -58.60 8.31 42.52
C ILE A 75 -57.07 8.46 42.70
N SER A 76 -56.41 9.15 41.77
CA SER A 76 -54.94 9.33 41.74
C SER A 76 -54.16 8.01 41.74
N PRO A 77 -54.35 7.15 40.73
CA PRO A 77 -53.68 5.86 40.67
C PRO A 77 -52.16 6.00 40.51
N PRO A 78 -51.37 5.02 40.98
CA PRO A 78 -49.95 4.93 40.67
C PRO A 78 -49.74 4.93 39.17
N VAL A 79 -48.77 5.71 38.69
CA VAL A 79 -48.48 5.82 37.26
C VAL A 79 -47.34 4.88 36.91
N VAL A 80 -47.59 3.98 35.97
CA VAL A 80 -46.66 2.93 35.55
C VAL A 80 -46.30 3.14 34.09
N LEU A 81 -45.02 3.25 33.79
CA LEU A 81 -44.50 3.35 32.43
C LEU A 81 -43.90 2.00 32.01
N LEU A 82 -44.52 1.35 31.02
CA LEU A 82 -44.04 0.09 30.45
C LEU A 82 -43.13 0.35 29.25
N LEU A 83 -41.83 0.16 29.44
CA LEU A 83 -40.82 0.39 28.42
C LEU A 83 -40.46 -0.92 27.70
N HIS A 84 -40.67 -0.96 26.39
CA HIS A 84 -40.48 -2.16 25.57
C HIS A 84 -39.00 -2.43 25.25
N GLY A 85 -38.71 -3.66 24.81
CA GLY A 85 -37.37 -4.08 24.34
C GLY A 85 -37.15 -3.77 22.86
N SER A 86 -36.07 -4.28 22.28
CA SER A 86 -35.79 -4.18 20.83
C SER A 86 -35.78 -5.58 20.19
N PRO A 87 -36.25 -5.77 18.95
CA PRO A 87 -36.85 -4.79 18.02
C PRO A 87 -38.36 -4.56 18.21
N VAL A 88 -38.91 -4.95 19.37
CA VAL A 88 -40.36 -4.89 19.64
C VAL A 88 -40.86 -3.47 19.96
N ALA A 89 -42.17 -3.31 20.20
CA ALA A 89 -42.86 -2.03 20.42
C ALA A 89 -44.03 -2.17 21.43
N SER A 90 -44.82 -1.12 21.65
CA SER A 90 -45.98 -1.10 22.57
C SER A 90 -46.96 -2.26 22.34
N ILE A 91 -47.15 -2.66 21.08
CA ILE A 91 -48.06 -3.75 20.68
C ILE A 91 -47.77 -5.07 21.42
N THR A 92 -46.53 -5.30 21.82
CA THR A 92 -46.13 -6.52 22.53
C THR A 92 -46.69 -6.57 23.95
N PHE A 93 -47.03 -5.42 24.55
CA PHE A 93 -47.68 -5.34 25.85
C PHE A 93 -49.20 -5.39 25.80
N ARG A 94 -49.84 -5.58 24.63
CA ARG A 94 -51.31 -5.56 24.50
C ARG A 94 -52.04 -6.55 25.41
N LYS A 95 -51.40 -7.68 25.76
CA LYS A 95 -51.95 -8.67 26.71
C LYS A 95 -51.51 -8.45 28.17
N PHE A 96 -50.48 -7.63 28.40
CA PHE A 96 -49.87 -7.42 29.71
C PHE A 96 -50.35 -6.11 30.36
N ALA A 97 -50.39 -5.01 29.61
CA ALA A 97 -50.82 -3.71 30.11
C ALA A 97 -52.24 -3.72 30.73
N PRO A 98 -53.24 -4.42 30.15
CA PRO A 98 -54.57 -4.50 30.75
C PRO A 98 -54.63 -5.24 32.09
N GLU A 99 -53.63 -6.04 32.43
CA GLU A 99 -53.56 -6.75 33.73
C GLU A 99 -53.16 -5.81 34.87
N LEU A 100 -52.49 -4.68 34.56
CA LEU A 100 -52.10 -3.65 35.54
C LEU A 100 -53.06 -2.45 35.58
N ALA A 101 -53.78 -2.23 34.48
CA ALA A 101 -54.72 -1.11 34.31
C ALA A 101 -55.85 -1.00 35.36
N PRO A 102 -56.31 -2.09 36.04
CA PRO A 102 -57.36 -1.97 37.06
C PRO A 102 -56.94 -1.18 38.30
N SER A 103 -55.64 -1.17 38.64
CA SER A 103 -55.13 -0.52 39.86
C SER A 103 -54.15 0.62 39.60
N CYS A 104 -53.58 0.67 38.39
CA CYS A 104 -52.56 1.64 38.00
C CYS A 104 -52.96 2.36 36.70
N ARG A 105 -52.52 3.61 36.51
CA ARG A 105 -52.51 4.24 35.18
C ARG A 105 -51.30 3.73 34.42
N VAL A 106 -51.51 3.05 33.31
CA VAL A 106 -50.45 2.38 32.54
C VAL A 106 -50.20 3.11 31.23
N LEU A 107 -48.98 3.64 31.10
CA LEU A 107 -48.49 4.31 29.90
C LEU A 107 -47.54 3.37 29.15
N VAL A 108 -47.77 3.18 27.85
CA VAL A 108 -46.97 2.28 27.01
C VAL A 108 -46.48 3.02 25.77
N PRO A 109 -45.32 3.72 25.83
CA PRO A 109 -44.78 4.42 24.69
C PRO A 109 -44.16 3.47 23.68
N ASP A 110 -44.33 3.78 22.39
CA ASP A 110 -43.41 3.36 21.34
C ASP A 110 -42.19 4.27 21.41
N LEU A 111 -41.04 3.76 21.86
CA LEU A 111 -39.81 4.54 21.89
C LEU A 111 -39.48 5.04 20.46
N PRO A 112 -38.99 6.27 20.29
CA PRO A 112 -38.59 6.77 18.98
C PRO A 112 -37.63 5.78 18.29
N GLY A 113 -37.87 5.48 17.01
CA GLY A 113 -37.23 4.40 16.27
C GLY A 113 -38.04 3.10 16.18
N PHE A 114 -39.14 2.98 16.92
CA PHE A 114 -39.97 1.77 17.00
C PHE A 114 -41.47 2.07 16.84
N GLY A 115 -42.23 1.02 16.52
CA GLY A 115 -43.69 1.05 16.52
C GLY A 115 -44.26 2.15 15.63
N HIS A 116 -45.18 2.93 16.19
CA HIS A 116 -45.83 4.04 15.50
C HIS A 116 -45.20 5.42 15.80
N SER A 117 -44.08 5.45 16.52
CA SER A 117 -43.28 6.66 16.70
C SER A 117 -42.42 6.96 15.47
N THR A 118 -41.80 8.14 15.42
CA THR A 118 -40.87 8.47 14.34
C THR A 118 -39.76 7.41 14.23
N LEU A 119 -39.72 6.67 13.12
CA LEU A 119 -38.80 5.55 12.91
C LEU A 119 -37.35 5.98 12.64
N ARG A 120 -37.17 7.11 11.95
CA ARG A 120 -35.85 7.65 11.60
C ARG A 120 -35.47 8.75 12.56
N ILE A 121 -34.57 8.46 13.49
CA ILE A 121 -34.07 9.42 14.48
C ILE A 121 -32.54 9.57 14.40
N PRO A 122 -31.98 10.70 14.88
CA PRO A 122 -30.54 10.93 14.81
C PRO A 122 -29.71 9.95 15.64
N ASP A 123 -30.21 9.58 16.82
CA ASP A 123 -29.52 8.76 17.82
C ASP A 123 -30.49 7.74 18.43
N TYR A 124 -30.16 6.46 18.29
CA TYR A 124 -30.97 5.32 18.76
C TYR A 124 -30.49 4.78 20.12
N SER A 125 -29.55 5.44 20.79
CA SER A 125 -29.00 4.96 22.03
C SER A 125 -30.01 4.91 23.17
N ILE A 126 -29.85 3.95 24.07
CA ILE A 126 -30.61 3.87 25.34
C ILE A 126 -30.54 5.18 26.15
N ARG A 127 -29.43 5.91 26.03
CA ARG A 127 -29.22 7.22 26.65
C ARG A 127 -30.15 8.26 26.05
N SER A 128 -30.32 8.31 24.73
CA SER A 128 -31.24 9.22 24.07
C SER A 128 -32.71 8.83 24.30
N HIS A 129 -33.04 7.54 24.31
CA HIS A 129 -34.38 7.07 24.69
C HIS A 129 -34.79 7.51 26.10
N ALA A 130 -33.88 7.44 27.07
CA ALA A 130 -34.18 7.92 28.43
C ALA A 130 -34.50 9.42 28.47
N ALA A 131 -33.84 10.23 27.64
CA ALA A 131 -34.14 11.65 27.52
C ALA A 131 -35.47 11.93 26.78
N TYR A 132 -35.86 11.10 25.80
CA TYR A 132 -37.20 11.18 25.21
C TYR A 132 -38.29 10.81 26.22
N VAL A 133 -38.06 9.79 27.05
CA VAL A 133 -38.98 9.44 28.14
C VAL A 133 -39.11 10.59 29.13
N LEU A 134 -38.01 11.26 29.49
CA LEU A 134 -38.07 12.44 30.36
C LEU A 134 -38.93 13.57 29.75
N GLN A 135 -38.74 13.88 28.45
CA GLN A 135 -39.59 14.85 27.73
C GLN A 135 -41.08 14.44 27.72
N MET A 136 -41.38 13.14 27.60
CA MET A 136 -42.75 12.62 27.72
C MET A 136 -43.31 12.87 29.13
N LEU A 137 -42.55 12.59 30.19
CA LEU A 137 -43.00 12.85 31.56
C LEU A 137 -43.28 14.34 31.80
N ASP A 138 -42.47 15.22 31.24
CA ASP A 138 -42.65 16.67 31.35
C ASP A 138 -43.90 17.14 30.57
N SER A 139 -44.09 16.62 29.36
CA SER A 139 -45.26 16.92 28.50
C SER A 139 -46.57 16.49 29.15
N LEU A 140 -46.57 15.34 29.83
CA LEU A 140 -47.72 14.80 30.56
C LEU A 140 -47.84 15.33 32.01
N ARG A 141 -46.91 16.19 32.43
CA ARG A 141 -46.85 16.79 33.79
C ARG A 141 -46.86 15.74 34.91
N LEU A 142 -46.16 14.63 34.70
CA LEU A 142 -46.08 13.52 35.65
C LEU A 142 -44.89 13.73 36.59
N SER A 143 -45.13 14.00 37.86
CA SER A 143 -44.06 14.27 38.83
C SER A 143 -43.27 13.01 39.19
N ARG A 144 -43.93 11.86 39.40
CA ARG A 144 -43.28 10.61 39.80
C ARG A 144 -43.95 9.40 39.17
N VAL A 145 -43.16 8.40 38.76
CA VAL A 145 -43.65 7.19 38.08
C VAL A 145 -42.92 5.92 38.53
N HIS A 146 -43.57 4.78 38.37
CA HIS A 146 -42.95 3.46 38.40
C HIS A 146 -42.52 3.04 36.99
N LEU A 147 -41.30 2.54 36.84
CA LEU A 147 -40.82 2.03 35.55
C LEU A 147 -40.90 0.50 35.53
N VAL A 148 -41.43 -0.07 34.47
CA VAL A 148 -41.26 -1.50 34.16
C VAL A 148 -40.49 -1.59 32.85
N ALA A 149 -39.24 -2.04 32.95
CA ALA A 149 -38.27 -2.01 31.89
C ALA A 149 -37.99 -3.41 31.37
N TYR A 150 -38.40 -3.69 30.13
CA TYR A 150 -38.19 -4.97 29.49
C TYR A 150 -36.95 -4.96 28.58
N SER A 151 -36.07 -5.96 28.72
CA SER A 151 -34.93 -6.17 27.81
C SER A 151 -34.03 -4.92 27.71
N MET A 152 -33.80 -4.42 26.50
CA MET A 152 -33.03 -3.20 26.22
C MET A 152 -33.42 -2.00 27.09
N SER A 153 -34.70 -1.85 27.42
CA SER A 153 -35.17 -0.72 28.22
C SER A 153 -34.68 -0.72 29.66
N GLY A 154 -34.02 -1.78 30.14
CA GLY A 154 -33.26 -1.75 31.40
C GLY A 154 -32.25 -0.61 31.41
N GLY A 155 -31.48 -0.45 30.34
CA GLY A 155 -30.54 0.66 30.20
C GLY A 155 -31.21 2.03 30.12
N VAL A 156 -32.37 2.10 29.47
CA VAL A 156 -33.20 3.32 29.40
C VAL A 156 -33.68 3.73 30.79
N ALA A 157 -34.21 2.79 31.57
CA ALA A 157 -34.69 3.05 32.93
C ALA A 157 -33.56 3.47 33.87
N LEU A 158 -32.38 2.85 33.76
CA LEU A 158 -31.20 3.21 34.54
C LEU A 158 -30.73 4.63 34.20
N HIS A 159 -30.55 4.97 32.93
CA HIS A 159 -30.16 6.33 32.55
C HIS A 159 -31.21 7.39 32.91
N LEU A 160 -32.50 7.04 32.90
CA LEU A 160 -33.55 7.94 33.37
C LEU A 160 -33.44 8.17 34.89
N ALA A 161 -33.20 7.11 35.66
CA ALA A 161 -33.01 7.21 37.11
C ALA A 161 -31.70 7.92 37.51
N GLU A 162 -30.65 7.82 36.71
CA GLU A 162 -29.42 8.60 36.89
C GLU A 162 -29.68 10.10 36.69
N ARG A 163 -30.46 10.46 35.66
CA ARG A 163 -30.70 11.85 35.29
C ARG A 163 -31.75 12.56 36.15
N ALA A 164 -32.79 11.85 36.53
CA ALA A 164 -33.95 12.40 37.23
C ALA A 164 -34.43 11.44 38.34
N PRO A 165 -33.58 11.12 39.33
CA PRO A 165 -33.88 10.13 40.38
C PRO A 165 -35.14 10.45 41.18
N GLU A 166 -35.45 11.75 41.36
CA GLU A 166 -36.65 12.24 42.05
C GLU A 166 -37.95 11.91 41.32
N ARG A 167 -37.88 11.67 40.00
CA ARG A 167 -39.03 11.30 39.16
C ARG A 167 -39.36 9.82 39.24
N ILE A 168 -38.48 9.00 39.80
CA ILE A 168 -38.60 7.53 39.78
C ILE A 168 -39.02 7.03 41.16
N GLN A 169 -40.22 6.45 41.28
CA GLN A 169 -40.69 5.82 42.52
C GLN A 169 -40.03 4.46 42.72
N SER A 170 -40.01 3.61 41.68
CA SER A 170 -39.34 2.31 41.68
C SER A 170 -39.04 1.86 40.25
N ILE A 171 -38.15 0.86 40.11
CA ILE A 171 -37.86 0.18 38.84
C ILE A 171 -38.16 -1.31 38.96
N THR A 172 -38.88 -1.86 37.99
CA THR A 172 -38.97 -3.30 37.74
C THR A 172 -38.15 -3.64 36.50
N MET A 173 -37.06 -4.39 36.67
CA MET A 173 -36.22 -4.93 35.61
C MET A 173 -36.79 -6.28 35.18
N VAL A 174 -37.21 -6.42 33.92
CA VAL A 174 -37.76 -7.68 33.38
C VAL A 174 -36.89 -8.16 32.23
N SER A 175 -36.18 -9.29 32.41
CA SER A 175 -35.26 -9.82 31.40
C SER A 175 -34.31 -8.76 30.83
N ALA A 176 -33.82 -7.86 31.68
CA ALA A 176 -33.36 -6.54 31.28
C ALA A 176 -31.83 -6.42 31.14
N LEU A 177 -31.35 -5.47 30.33
CA LEU A 177 -29.94 -5.09 30.26
C LEU A 177 -29.53 -4.22 31.46
N GLY A 178 -28.26 -4.25 31.85
CA GLY A 178 -27.73 -3.40 32.93
C GLY A 178 -26.27 -3.59 33.31
N VAL A 179 -25.62 -4.66 32.83
CA VAL A 179 -24.20 -4.97 33.07
C VAL A 179 -23.54 -5.41 31.76
N GLN A 180 -22.66 -4.56 31.21
CA GLN A 180 -22.04 -4.74 29.89
C GLN A 180 -21.21 -6.04 29.81
N GLU A 181 -20.54 -6.38 30.90
CA GLU A 181 -19.65 -7.53 31.03
C GLU A 181 -20.36 -8.89 30.93
N LEU A 182 -21.69 -8.92 31.06
CA LEU A 182 -22.51 -10.12 30.91
C LEU A 182 -23.41 -10.05 29.66
N GLU A 183 -23.19 -9.08 28.79
CA GLU A 183 -23.92 -8.92 27.53
C GLU A 183 -23.09 -9.44 26.34
N LEU A 184 -23.71 -10.26 25.49
CA LEU A 184 -23.12 -10.79 24.25
C LEU A 184 -21.71 -11.40 24.41
N LEU A 185 -20.63 -10.62 24.21
CA LEU A 185 -19.22 -11.04 24.34
C LEU A 185 -18.53 -10.51 25.61
N GLY A 186 -19.22 -9.73 26.44
CA GLY A 186 -18.74 -9.21 27.71
C GLY A 186 -17.73 -8.06 27.62
N ASP A 187 -17.45 -7.55 26.43
CA ASP A 187 -16.54 -6.41 26.21
C ASP A 187 -17.18 -5.40 25.26
N TYR A 188 -17.07 -4.12 25.61
CA TYR A 188 -17.66 -3.03 24.84
C TYR A 188 -17.15 -2.98 23.40
N HIS A 189 -15.84 -3.08 23.18
CA HIS A 189 -15.27 -2.96 21.85
C HIS A 189 -15.59 -4.18 20.99
N LEU A 190 -15.61 -5.37 21.59
CA LEU A 190 -16.04 -6.58 20.89
C LEU A 190 -17.52 -6.52 20.51
N ASN A 191 -18.41 -6.19 21.45
CA ASN A 191 -19.85 -6.07 21.17
C ASN A 191 -20.11 -5.00 20.12
N HIS A 192 -19.48 -3.83 20.25
CA HIS A 192 -19.63 -2.73 19.30
C HIS A 192 -19.10 -3.09 17.89
N ALA A 193 -18.05 -3.91 17.80
CA ALA A 193 -17.60 -4.45 16.52
C ALA A 193 -18.64 -5.42 15.90
N VAL A 194 -19.26 -6.30 16.71
CA VAL A 194 -20.35 -7.17 16.23
C VAL A 194 -21.54 -6.35 15.74
N HIS A 195 -22.00 -5.38 16.53
CA HIS A 195 -23.11 -4.52 16.15
C HIS A 195 -22.78 -3.63 14.95
N GLY A 196 -21.51 -3.20 14.80
CA GLY A 196 -21.06 -2.46 13.63
C GLY A 196 -21.09 -3.31 12.36
N LEU A 197 -20.69 -4.58 12.44
CA LEU A 197 -20.80 -5.53 11.32
C LEU A 197 -22.25 -5.85 11.00
N GLN A 198 -23.09 -6.04 12.02
CA GLN A 198 -24.54 -6.24 11.88
C GLN A 198 -25.19 -5.03 11.19
N LEU A 199 -24.85 -3.82 11.62
CA LEU A 199 -25.32 -2.57 11.03
C LEU A 199 -24.86 -2.45 9.57
N ALA A 200 -23.59 -2.68 9.29
CA ALA A 200 -23.06 -2.65 7.93
C ALA A 200 -23.75 -3.68 7.02
N PHE A 201 -24.01 -4.88 7.53
CA PHE A 201 -24.71 -5.93 6.79
C PHE A 201 -26.16 -5.54 6.49
N LEU A 202 -26.94 -5.15 7.51
CA LEU A 202 -28.34 -4.74 7.30
C LEU A 202 -28.43 -3.50 6.41
N TRP A 203 -27.51 -2.55 6.56
CA TRP A 203 -27.39 -1.39 5.68
C TRP A 203 -27.09 -1.82 4.23
N LEU A 204 -26.14 -2.74 4.01
CA LEU A 204 -25.82 -3.22 2.66
C LEU A 204 -26.99 -3.97 2.02
N VAL A 205 -27.72 -4.76 2.80
CA VAL A 205 -28.92 -5.45 2.33
C VAL A 205 -30.02 -4.45 1.98
N GLN A 206 -30.28 -3.47 2.86
CA GLN A 206 -31.29 -2.45 2.65
C GLN A 206 -30.94 -1.51 1.47
N GLU A 207 -29.70 -1.06 1.37
CA GLU A 207 -29.29 -0.08 0.35
C GLU A 207 -28.83 -0.72 -0.96
N GLY A 208 -28.42 -1.98 -0.93
CA GLY A 208 -27.89 -2.73 -2.08
C GLY A 208 -28.89 -3.66 -2.75
N VAL A 209 -29.97 -4.08 -2.09
CA VAL A 209 -30.99 -4.94 -2.70
C VAL A 209 -32.14 -4.09 -3.23
N PRO A 210 -32.52 -4.20 -4.53
CA PRO A 210 -33.72 -3.51 -5.03
C PRO A 210 -34.98 -4.13 -4.42
N HIS A 211 -35.56 -3.47 -3.41
CA HIS A 211 -36.67 -3.98 -2.61
C HIS A 211 -37.89 -3.05 -2.54
N PHE A 212 -37.82 -1.84 -3.12
CA PHE A 212 -38.94 -0.89 -3.26
C PHE A 212 -39.67 -0.57 -1.94
N GLY A 213 -38.91 -0.44 -0.85
CA GLY A 213 -39.45 -0.16 0.49
C GLY A 213 -39.78 -1.39 1.35
N TYR A 214 -39.86 -2.60 0.76
CA TYR A 214 -40.25 -3.81 1.50
C TYR A 214 -39.36 -4.13 2.72
N LEU A 215 -38.06 -3.84 2.66
CA LEU A 215 -37.12 -4.08 3.76
C LEU A 215 -37.05 -2.93 4.78
N ASP A 216 -37.68 -1.77 4.52
CA ASP A 216 -37.59 -0.63 5.44
C ASP A 216 -38.34 -0.92 6.77
N ASP A 217 -39.42 -1.70 6.71
CA ASP A 217 -40.23 -2.10 7.87
C ASP A 217 -39.97 -3.55 8.32
N ALA A 218 -38.86 -4.16 7.86
CA ALA A 218 -38.50 -5.51 8.27
C ALA A 218 -38.22 -5.59 9.79
N PHE A 219 -38.54 -6.74 10.40
CA PHE A 219 -38.33 -6.97 11.84
C PHE A 219 -36.87 -6.77 12.29
N LEU A 220 -35.91 -7.12 11.43
CA LEU A 220 -34.49 -6.82 11.60
C LEU A 220 -34.10 -5.79 10.54
N ASN A 221 -34.00 -4.53 10.95
CA ASN A 221 -33.70 -3.40 10.08
C ASN A 221 -32.55 -2.53 10.63
N VAL A 222 -32.19 -1.49 9.89
CA VAL A 222 -31.14 -0.54 10.31
C VAL A 222 -31.44 0.11 11.67
N PRO A 223 -32.66 0.62 11.97
CA PRO A 223 -33.02 1.09 13.32
C PRO A 223 -32.70 0.08 14.44
N TYR A 224 -33.04 -1.19 14.25
CA TYR A 224 -32.71 -2.25 15.22
C TYR A 224 -31.20 -2.40 15.43
N ALA A 225 -30.39 -2.42 14.37
CA ALA A 225 -28.94 -2.51 14.53
C ALA A 225 -28.33 -1.24 15.14
N ARG A 226 -28.83 -0.06 14.75
CA ARG A 226 -28.39 1.22 15.31
C ARG A 226 -28.66 1.32 16.80
N ASN A 227 -29.76 0.75 17.28
CA ASN A 227 -30.07 0.75 18.70
C ASN A 227 -28.95 0.13 19.56
N PHE A 228 -28.42 -1.03 19.17
CA PHE A 228 -27.30 -1.64 19.90
C PHE A 228 -25.97 -0.98 19.58
N PHE A 229 -25.76 -0.53 18.34
CA PHE A 229 -24.52 0.12 17.95
C PHE A 229 -24.34 1.50 18.61
N ASP A 230 -25.36 2.35 18.60
CA ASP A 230 -25.32 3.70 19.17
C ASP A 230 -25.27 3.67 20.72
N SER A 231 -25.66 2.56 21.34
CA SER A 231 -25.72 2.41 22.80
C SER A 231 -24.36 2.12 23.45
N ASP A 232 -24.07 2.82 24.54
CA ASP A 232 -22.94 2.52 25.43
C ASP A 232 -23.47 2.08 26.80
N GLN A 233 -23.27 0.81 27.14
CA GLN A 233 -23.78 0.25 28.40
C GLN A 233 -22.74 0.27 29.54
N ARG A 234 -21.49 0.72 29.29
CA ARG A 234 -20.45 0.78 30.33
C ARG A 234 -20.86 1.57 31.58
N PRO A 235 -21.62 2.69 31.47
CA PRO A 235 -22.07 3.43 32.65
C PRO A 235 -23.09 2.67 33.52
N LEU A 236 -23.84 1.72 32.97
CA LEU A 236 -25.01 1.12 33.62
C LEU A 236 -24.69 0.46 34.97
N ARG A 237 -23.51 -0.18 35.08
CA ARG A 237 -23.04 -0.78 36.33
C ARG A 237 -22.89 0.25 37.44
N ALA A 238 -22.30 1.41 37.13
CA ALA A 238 -22.13 2.49 38.10
C ALA A 238 -23.50 3.04 38.55
N ILE A 239 -24.44 3.18 37.61
CA ILE A 239 -25.80 3.61 37.89
C ILE A 239 -26.51 2.63 38.82
N LEU A 240 -26.45 1.31 38.54
CA LEU A 240 -27.01 0.27 39.42
C LEU A 240 -26.42 0.36 40.82
N THR A 241 -25.10 0.53 40.92
CA THR A 241 -24.39 0.63 42.22
C THR A 241 -24.84 1.86 43.02
N GLN A 242 -25.25 2.93 42.36
CA GLN A 242 -25.66 4.19 42.99
C GLN A 242 -27.17 4.31 43.18
N TYR A 243 -27.97 3.42 42.60
CA TYR A 243 -29.43 3.48 42.64
C TYR A 243 -29.98 3.36 44.07
N GLN A 244 -30.88 4.28 44.44
CA GLN A 244 -31.37 4.46 45.82
C GLN A 244 -32.77 3.88 46.07
N ASN A 245 -33.65 3.91 45.07
CA ASN A 245 -35.07 3.61 45.24
C ASN A 245 -35.33 2.09 45.21
N PRO A 246 -36.55 1.61 45.50
CA PRO A 246 -36.90 0.20 45.41
C PRO A 246 -36.71 -0.38 44.00
N MET A 247 -36.20 -1.61 43.92
CA MET A 247 -36.05 -2.34 42.65
C MET A 247 -36.59 -3.77 42.75
N LEU A 248 -37.36 -4.19 41.74
CA LEU A 248 -37.74 -5.58 41.52
C LEU A 248 -37.02 -6.11 40.27
N ILE A 249 -36.43 -7.29 40.35
CA ILE A 249 -35.79 -7.97 39.23
C ILE A 249 -36.57 -9.26 38.96
N VAL A 250 -37.12 -9.37 37.75
CA VAL A 250 -37.88 -10.52 37.26
C VAL A 250 -37.13 -11.13 36.09
N HIS A 251 -36.73 -12.40 36.20
CA HIS A 251 -35.90 -13.04 35.17
C HIS A 251 -36.24 -14.51 34.92
N GLY A 252 -36.03 -14.95 33.69
CA GLY A 252 -36.19 -16.34 33.28
C GLY A 252 -34.93 -17.17 33.46
N ARG A 253 -35.06 -18.37 34.01
CA ARG A 253 -33.91 -19.28 34.20
C ARG A 253 -33.23 -19.71 32.90
N HIS A 254 -33.96 -19.67 31.79
CA HIS A 254 -33.50 -20.14 30.48
C HIS A 254 -33.58 -19.05 29.42
N ASP A 255 -33.37 -17.79 29.81
CA ASP A 255 -33.35 -16.66 28.88
C ASP A 255 -32.15 -16.77 27.90
N PRO A 256 -32.40 -16.91 26.58
CA PRO A 256 -31.35 -17.07 25.59
C PRO A 256 -30.70 -15.76 25.14
N LEU A 257 -31.26 -14.61 25.50
CA LEU A 257 -30.79 -13.28 25.07
C LEU A 257 -30.07 -12.55 26.20
N VAL A 258 -30.63 -12.57 27.40
CA VAL A 258 -30.03 -11.98 28.60
C VAL A 258 -29.74 -13.08 29.61
N PRO A 259 -28.46 -13.42 29.86
CA PRO A 259 -28.13 -14.56 30.70
C PRO A 259 -28.60 -14.34 32.15
N LEU A 260 -28.99 -15.42 32.83
CA LEU A 260 -29.40 -15.39 34.24
C LEU A 260 -28.36 -14.70 35.15
N ALA A 261 -27.08 -14.85 34.83
CA ALA A 261 -25.99 -14.19 35.55
C ALA A 261 -26.15 -12.65 35.59
N ALA A 262 -26.72 -12.04 34.55
CA ALA A 262 -26.94 -10.59 34.53
C ALA A 262 -27.95 -10.16 35.61
N ALA A 263 -29.06 -10.88 35.75
CA ALA A 263 -30.05 -10.62 36.80
C ALA A 263 -29.51 -10.88 38.21
N GLN A 264 -28.68 -11.91 38.37
CA GLN A 264 -27.98 -12.18 39.65
C GLN A 264 -27.00 -11.05 39.99
N GLU A 265 -26.31 -10.51 38.99
CA GLU A 265 -25.39 -9.39 39.18
C GLU A 265 -26.14 -8.08 39.47
N HIS A 266 -27.28 -7.81 38.82
CA HIS A 266 -28.16 -6.69 39.19
C HIS A 266 -28.58 -6.80 40.66
N TYR A 267 -29.00 -7.99 41.08
CA TYR A 267 -29.41 -8.25 42.45
C TYR A 267 -28.26 -8.02 43.43
N ARG A 268 -27.05 -8.47 43.10
CA ARG A 268 -25.86 -8.23 43.93
C ARG A 268 -25.53 -6.74 44.04
N LEU A 269 -25.58 -6.00 42.93
CA LEU A 269 -25.22 -4.57 42.85
C LEU A 269 -26.22 -3.62 43.52
N VAL A 270 -27.49 -4.04 43.62
CA VAL A 270 -28.59 -3.25 44.19
C VAL A 270 -29.05 -3.93 45.50
N PRO A 271 -28.47 -3.56 46.66
CA PRO A 271 -28.70 -4.22 47.95
C PRO A 271 -30.18 -4.28 48.38
N GLN A 272 -30.95 -3.26 48.03
CA GLN A 272 -32.37 -3.14 48.34
C GLN A 272 -33.29 -3.85 47.34
N SER A 273 -32.74 -4.52 46.32
CA SER A 273 -33.53 -5.18 45.29
C SER A 273 -34.08 -6.53 45.74
N GLU A 274 -35.19 -6.92 45.11
CA GLU A 274 -35.78 -8.25 45.16
C GLU A 274 -35.55 -8.99 43.84
N LEU A 275 -35.22 -10.29 43.90
CA LEU A 275 -35.03 -11.13 42.72
C LEU A 275 -36.09 -12.23 42.68
N GLN A 276 -36.84 -12.29 41.59
CA GLN A 276 -37.82 -13.32 41.31
C GLN A 276 -37.44 -14.06 40.03
N LEU A 277 -37.21 -15.37 40.16
CA LEU A 277 -36.82 -16.25 39.06
C LEU A 277 -37.99 -17.14 38.65
N PHE A 278 -38.23 -17.23 37.35
CA PHE A 278 -39.29 -18.04 36.77
C PHE A 278 -38.74 -19.08 35.78
N GLU A 279 -39.46 -20.18 35.65
CA GLU A 279 -39.27 -21.12 34.54
C GLU A 279 -39.76 -20.47 33.23
N GLY A 280 -38.84 -20.28 32.27
CA GLY A 280 -39.11 -19.65 30.96
C GLY A 280 -37.90 -18.90 30.39
N GLY A 281 -38.08 -18.33 29.19
CA GLY A 281 -37.06 -17.59 28.45
C GLY A 281 -37.22 -16.07 28.54
N HIS A 282 -36.74 -15.38 27.50
CA HIS A 282 -36.78 -13.91 27.41
C HIS A 282 -38.22 -13.38 27.35
N GLU A 283 -39.12 -14.16 26.76
CA GLU A 283 -40.51 -13.82 26.48
C GLU A 283 -41.48 -13.94 27.66
N LEU A 284 -40.97 -14.12 28.89
CA LEU A 284 -41.78 -14.40 30.10
C LEU A 284 -42.95 -13.45 30.33
N ILE A 285 -42.72 -12.16 30.12
CA ILE A 285 -43.74 -11.11 30.28
C ILE A 285 -44.91 -11.27 29.29
N PHE A 286 -44.69 -11.97 28.18
CA PHE A 286 -45.69 -12.23 27.14
C PHE A 286 -46.28 -13.64 27.23
N SER A 287 -45.49 -14.63 27.66
CA SER A 287 -45.95 -16.02 27.79
C SER A 287 -46.76 -16.25 29.06
N LYS A 288 -46.51 -15.48 30.14
CA LYS A 288 -47.21 -15.59 31.43
C LYS A 288 -47.67 -14.21 31.96
N PRO A 289 -48.42 -13.41 31.17
CA PRO A 289 -48.68 -12.01 31.47
C PRO A 289 -49.39 -11.79 32.81
N HIS A 290 -50.47 -12.52 33.09
CA HIS A 290 -51.23 -12.41 34.34
C HIS A 290 -50.37 -12.68 35.59
N MET A 291 -49.57 -13.76 35.56
CA MET A 291 -48.72 -14.15 36.69
C MET A 291 -47.65 -13.10 36.98
N ILE A 292 -46.99 -12.58 35.93
CA ILE A 292 -45.95 -11.57 36.05
C ILE A 292 -46.56 -10.21 36.47
N ALA A 293 -47.71 -9.84 35.90
CA ALA A 293 -48.41 -8.60 36.23
C ALA A 293 -48.79 -8.55 37.71
N LYS A 294 -49.32 -9.65 38.27
CA LYS A 294 -49.67 -9.74 39.69
C LYS A 294 -48.47 -9.49 40.63
N GLN A 295 -47.29 -9.99 40.28
CA GLN A 295 -46.07 -9.77 41.08
C GLN A 295 -45.62 -8.30 41.01
N ILE A 296 -45.68 -7.71 39.83
CA ILE A 296 -45.30 -6.31 39.59
C ILE A 296 -46.28 -5.37 40.27
N GLU A 297 -47.58 -5.62 40.16
CA GLU A 297 -48.64 -4.89 40.85
C GLU A 297 -48.45 -4.92 42.37
N ALA A 298 -48.23 -6.10 42.95
CA ALA A 298 -47.99 -6.26 44.38
C ALA A 298 -46.73 -5.52 44.85
N PHE A 299 -45.68 -5.46 44.01
CA PHE A 299 -44.48 -4.67 44.28
C PHE A 299 -44.77 -3.17 44.26
N ILE A 300 -45.46 -2.67 43.23
CA ILE A 300 -45.83 -1.26 43.05
C ILE A 300 -46.69 -0.77 44.22
N GLN A 301 -47.75 -1.49 44.58
CA GLN A 301 -48.63 -1.10 45.70
C GLN A 301 -47.88 -1.00 47.03
N GLN A 302 -46.94 -1.91 47.28
CA GLN A 302 -46.10 -1.86 48.49
C GLN A 302 -45.08 -0.72 48.45
N ALA A 303 -44.57 -0.37 47.27
CA ALA A 303 -43.66 0.76 47.09
C ALA A 303 -44.39 2.11 47.31
N GLU A 304 -45.64 2.24 46.87
CA GLU A 304 -46.51 3.40 47.15
C GLU A 304 -46.82 3.55 48.64
N GLN A 305 -46.98 2.42 49.34
CA GLN A 305 -47.17 2.40 50.80
C GLN A 305 -45.86 2.62 51.59
N GLY A 306 -44.72 2.85 50.93
CA GLY A 306 -43.42 3.03 51.58
C GLY A 306 -42.88 1.78 52.29
N ARG A 307 -43.40 0.58 51.96
CA ARG A 307 -43.02 -0.69 52.60
C ARG A 307 -41.83 -1.37 51.93
N ARG A 308 -41.44 -0.94 50.73
CA ARG A 308 -40.28 -1.48 50.01
C ARG A 308 -39.00 -0.75 50.41
N LEU A 309 -37.89 -1.49 50.45
CA LEU A 309 -36.61 -1.00 50.91
C LEU A 309 -36.01 0.02 49.93
N THR A 310 -35.53 1.13 50.49
CA THR A 310 -34.53 1.99 49.84
C THR A 310 -33.13 1.50 50.16
N ARG A 311 -32.12 1.95 49.41
CA ARG A 311 -30.72 1.57 49.65
C ARG A 311 -30.26 1.86 51.08
N SER A 312 -30.72 2.97 51.67
CA SER A 312 -30.41 3.36 53.05
C SER A 312 -30.93 2.35 54.10
N GLN A 313 -31.92 1.54 53.73
CA GLN A 313 -32.56 0.52 54.58
C GLN A 313 -32.07 -0.90 54.25
N ALA A 314 -31.13 -1.07 53.32
CA ALA A 314 -30.60 -2.38 52.96
C ALA A 314 -29.75 -2.97 54.09
N SER A 315 -29.71 -4.31 54.20
CA SER A 315 -28.92 -4.99 55.22
C SER A 315 -27.41 -4.75 55.01
N SER A 316 -26.65 -4.75 56.11
CA SER A 316 -25.19 -4.64 56.08
C SER A 316 -24.53 -5.72 55.21
N GLU A 317 -25.08 -6.94 55.24
CA GLU A 317 -24.64 -8.06 54.39
C GLU A 317 -24.81 -7.76 52.90
N ARG A 318 -25.99 -7.27 52.47
CA ARG A 318 -26.24 -6.92 51.07
C ARG A 318 -25.39 -5.74 50.60
N LEU A 319 -25.15 -4.76 51.48
CA LEU A 319 -24.25 -3.63 51.20
C LEU A 319 -22.80 -4.11 51.02
N ALA A 320 -22.33 -5.03 51.87
CA ALA A 320 -20.99 -5.61 51.75
C ALA A 320 -20.83 -6.44 50.46
N LEU A 321 -21.84 -7.25 50.11
CA LEU A 321 -21.85 -8.00 48.85
C LEU A 321 -21.80 -7.11 47.61
N ALA A 322 -22.50 -5.96 47.62
CA ALA A 322 -22.48 -5.01 46.51
C ALA A 322 -21.12 -4.31 46.32
N GLN A 323 -20.33 -4.18 47.39
CA GLN A 323 -18.99 -3.56 47.34
C GLN A 323 -17.90 -4.51 46.81
N GLN A 324 -18.17 -5.82 46.74
CA GLN A 324 -17.20 -6.76 46.20
C GLN A 324 -16.93 -6.48 44.71
N PRO A 325 -15.67 -6.50 44.26
CA PRO A 325 -15.33 -6.29 42.86
C PRO A 325 -15.95 -7.40 42.00
N PHE A 326 -16.28 -7.07 40.76
CA PHE A 326 -16.73 -8.07 39.79
C PHE A 326 -15.61 -9.08 39.54
N ASP A 327 -15.95 -10.37 39.52
CA ASP A 327 -15.03 -11.45 39.22
C ASP A 327 -15.29 -11.97 37.79
N PRO A 328 -14.44 -11.61 36.80
CA PRO A 328 -14.61 -12.02 35.41
C PRO A 328 -14.52 -13.53 35.21
N SER A 329 -13.91 -14.27 36.14
CA SER A 329 -13.78 -15.73 36.05
C SER A 329 -15.11 -16.47 36.23
N GLN A 330 -16.12 -15.78 36.77
CA GLN A 330 -17.47 -16.31 36.95
C GLN A 330 -18.36 -16.14 35.71
N ILE A 331 -17.87 -15.47 34.65
CA ILE A 331 -18.56 -15.38 33.37
C ILE A 331 -18.53 -16.77 32.72
N SER A 332 -19.71 -17.34 32.44
CA SER A 332 -19.82 -18.59 31.67
C SER A 332 -19.23 -18.40 30.27
N GLN A 333 -18.44 -19.36 29.79
CA GLN A 333 -17.95 -19.39 28.41
C GLN A 333 -19.10 -19.10 27.42
N ALA A 334 -18.80 -18.42 26.31
CA ALA A 334 -19.80 -18.18 25.28
C ALA A 334 -20.43 -19.51 24.83
N GLN A 335 -21.76 -19.58 24.85
CA GLN A 335 -22.57 -20.74 24.44
C GLN A 335 -23.62 -20.34 23.41
N GLY A 336 -24.19 -21.33 22.74
CA GLY A 336 -25.27 -21.12 21.76
C GLY A 336 -24.90 -20.13 20.65
N ILE A 337 -25.74 -19.13 20.44
CA ILE A 337 -25.60 -18.14 19.37
C ILE A 337 -24.30 -17.32 19.51
N ALA A 338 -23.93 -16.92 20.73
CA ALA A 338 -22.72 -16.14 20.96
C ALA A 338 -21.46 -16.91 20.54
N LEU A 339 -21.40 -18.21 20.82
CA LEU A 339 -20.29 -19.07 20.40
C LEU A 339 -20.23 -19.21 18.88
N VAL A 340 -21.37 -19.45 18.23
CA VAL A 340 -21.45 -19.57 16.76
C VAL A 340 -21.01 -18.26 16.09
N THR A 341 -21.48 -17.12 16.62
CA THR A 341 -21.07 -15.80 16.14
C THR A 341 -19.57 -15.59 16.30
N LEU A 342 -18.96 -15.94 17.44
CA LEU A 342 -17.51 -15.87 17.63
C LEU A 342 -16.74 -16.74 16.65
N VAL A 343 -17.15 -18.00 16.45
CA VAL A 343 -16.53 -18.91 15.48
C VAL A 343 -16.60 -18.30 14.07
N PHE A 344 -17.76 -17.77 13.69
CA PHE A 344 -17.96 -17.15 12.38
C PHE A 344 -17.14 -15.88 12.20
N LEU A 345 -17.08 -15.01 13.21
CA LEU A 345 -16.29 -13.77 13.18
C LEU A 345 -14.80 -14.08 13.10
N LEU A 346 -14.32 -15.06 13.85
CA LEU A 346 -12.94 -15.54 13.72
C LEU A 346 -12.68 -16.07 12.31
N ALA A 347 -13.58 -16.87 11.75
CA ALA A 347 -13.44 -17.37 10.39
C ALA A 347 -13.37 -16.22 9.37
N LEU A 348 -14.22 -15.20 9.48
CA LEU A 348 -14.21 -14.04 8.60
C LEU A 348 -12.94 -13.17 8.78
N ALA A 349 -12.53 -12.93 10.02
CA ALA A 349 -11.36 -12.11 10.35
C ALA A 349 -10.06 -12.74 9.80
N THR A 350 -9.96 -14.07 9.71
CA THR A 350 -8.80 -14.73 9.09
C THR A 350 -8.63 -14.39 7.60
N LEU A 351 -9.69 -13.98 6.91
CA LEU A 351 -9.62 -13.53 5.51
C LEU A 351 -8.88 -12.19 5.37
N VAL A 352 -8.92 -11.36 6.42
CA VAL A 352 -8.22 -10.07 6.47
C VAL A 352 -6.79 -10.28 6.97
N SER A 353 -6.66 -10.95 8.11
CA SER A 353 -5.37 -11.28 8.70
C SER A 353 -5.45 -12.54 9.52
N GLU A 354 -5.02 -13.64 8.92
CA GLU A 354 -4.98 -14.94 9.55
C GLU A 354 -4.20 -14.95 10.89
N ASP A 355 -2.93 -14.50 10.87
CA ASP A 355 -2.04 -14.64 12.02
C ASP A 355 -2.52 -13.77 13.19
N LEU A 356 -2.94 -12.52 12.92
CA LEU A 356 -3.54 -11.66 13.93
C LEU A 356 -4.82 -12.27 14.49
N THR A 357 -5.64 -12.90 13.66
CA THR A 357 -6.87 -13.53 14.12
C THR A 357 -6.60 -14.74 15.00
N CYS A 358 -5.61 -15.58 14.68
CA CYS A 358 -5.21 -16.69 15.55
C CYS A 358 -4.66 -16.19 16.91
N ILE A 359 -3.92 -15.08 16.90
CA ILE A 359 -3.46 -14.42 18.13
C ILE A 359 -4.66 -13.93 18.95
N SER A 360 -5.58 -13.19 18.33
CA SER A 360 -6.81 -12.71 18.97
C SER A 360 -7.68 -13.84 19.52
N ALA A 361 -7.81 -14.95 18.77
CA ALA A 361 -8.52 -16.14 19.21
C ALA A 361 -7.87 -16.73 20.48
N GLY A 362 -6.54 -16.83 20.53
CA GLY A 362 -5.83 -17.26 21.73
C GLY A 362 -6.02 -16.32 22.92
N LEU A 363 -6.11 -14.99 22.69
CA LEU A 363 -6.42 -14.02 23.75
C LEU A 363 -7.85 -14.18 24.28
N LEU A 364 -8.83 -14.48 23.42
CA LEU A 364 -10.21 -14.78 23.84
C LEU A 364 -10.29 -16.07 24.68
N VAL A 365 -9.47 -17.07 24.35
CA VAL A 365 -9.34 -18.30 25.14
C VAL A 365 -8.69 -18.00 26.49
N ALA A 366 -7.61 -17.20 26.52
CA ALA A 366 -6.92 -16.82 27.75
C ALA A 366 -7.82 -16.02 28.72
N ARG A 367 -8.80 -15.27 28.19
CA ARG A 367 -9.81 -14.52 28.98
C ARG A 367 -10.99 -15.38 29.46
N GLY A 368 -11.06 -16.65 29.07
CA GLY A 368 -12.18 -17.53 29.42
C GLY A 368 -13.45 -17.28 28.61
N THR A 369 -13.44 -16.39 27.61
CA THR A 369 -14.61 -16.06 26.78
C THR A 369 -15.01 -17.21 25.84
N MET A 370 -14.04 -17.99 25.37
CA MET A 370 -14.25 -19.06 24.39
C MET A 370 -13.36 -20.28 24.68
N GLY A 371 -13.87 -21.48 24.42
CA GLY A 371 -13.07 -22.71 24.51
C GLY A 371 -11.97 -22.79 23.43
N TYR A 372 -10.81 -23.33 23.80
CA TYR A 372 -9.66 -23.51 22.90
C TYR A 372 -10.02 -24.23 21.59
N PHE A 373 -10.83 -25.29 21.68
CA PHE A 373 -11.27 -26.05 20.51
C PHE A 373 -12.09 -25.19 19.54
N SER A 374 -13.08 -24.46 20.06
CA SER A 374 -13.96 -23.62 19.25
C SER A 374 -13.19 -22.45 18.61
N ALA A 375 -12.25 -21.85 19.33
CA ALA A 375 -11.38 -20.78 18.83
C ALA A 375 -10.49 -21.29 17.68
N THR A 376 -9.86 -22.45 17.89
CA THR A 376 -9.01 -23.11 16.89
C THR A 376 -9.82 -23.52 15.66
N LEU A 377 -11.02 -24.06 15.86
CA LEU A 377 -11.92 -24.47 14.78
C LEU A 377 -12.35 -23.27 13.93
N GLY A 378 -12.74 -22.15 14.56
CA GLY A 378 -13.11 -20.92 13.85
C GLY A 378 -11.97 -20.39 12.98
N CYS A 379 -10.76 -20.28 13.54
CA CYS A 379 -9.58 -19.90 12.78
C CYS A 379 -9.29 -20.87 11.64
N PHE A 380 -9.31 -22.18 11.91
CA PHE A 380 -9.02 -23.21 10.93
C PHE A 380 -10.00 -23.20 9.75
N LEU A 381 -11.30 -23.10 10.01
CA LEU A 381 -12.33 -23.03 8.97
C LEU A 381 -12.17 -21.80 8.08
N GLY A 382 -11.92 -20.63 8.67
CA GLY A 382 -11.71 -19.39 7.93
C GLY A 382 -10.46 -19.43 7.05
N ILE A 383 -9.37 -19.98 7.59
CA ILE A 383 -8.11 -20.22 6.87
C ILE A 383 -8.33 -21.14 5.67
N VAL A 384 -8.99 -22.28 5.88
CA VAL A 384 -9.28 -23.26 4.82
C VAL A 384 -10.08 -22.60 3.71
N PHE A 385 -11.12 -21.85 4.08
CA PHE A 385 -11.94 -21.14 3.12
C PHE A 385 -11.16 -20.04 2.36
N GLY A 386 -10.39 -19.22 3.07
CA GLY A 386 -9.59 -18.14 2.48
C GLY A 386 -8.51 -18.64 1.52
N ASP A 387 -7.79 -19.69 1.90
CA ASP A 387 -6.73 -20.26 1.05
C ASP A 387 -7.31 -20.96 -0.19
N PHE A 388 -8.52 -21.53 -0.10
CA PHE A 388 -9.26 -21.98 -1.28
C PHE A 388 -9.63 -20.84 -2.21
N LEU A 389 -10.09 -19.69 -1.68
CA LEU A 389 -10.37 -18.51 -2.50
C LEU A 389 -9.11 -18.02 -3.24
N LEU A 390 -7.95 -18.00 -2.58
CA LEU A 390 -6.68 -17.63 -3.21
C LEU A 390 -6.28 -18.60 -4.33
N PHE A 391 -6.42 -19.90 -4.10
CA PHE A 391 -6.16 -20.92 -5.11
C PHE A 391 -7.07 -20.76 -6.32
N PHE A 392 -8.38 -20.59 -6.11
CA PHE A 392 -9.34 -20.42 -7.19
C PHE A 392 -9.18 -19.08 -7.91
N ALA A 393 -8.83 -18.01 -7.20
CA ALA A 393 -8.46 -16.73 -7.82
C ALA A 393 -7.29 -16.91 -8.79
N GLY A 394 -6.22 -17.61 -8.38
CA GLY A 394 -5.11 -17.95 -9.27
C GLY A 394 -5.55 -18.79 -10.48
N LYS A 395 -6.38 -19.80 -10.26
CA LYS A 395 -6.86 -20.74 -11.29
C LYS A 395 -7.73 -20.09 -12.36
N TYR A 396 -8.66 -19.21 -11.95
CA TYR A 396 -9.67 -18.63 -12.84
C TYR A 396 -9.30 -17.22 -13.33
N LEU A 397 -8.66 -16.39 -12.50
CA LEU A 397 -8.33 -15.00 -12.83
C LEU A 397 -6.88 -14.85 -13.37
N GLY A 398 -5.97 -15.75 -12.98
CA GLY A 398 -4.53 -15.62 -13.25
C GLY A 398 -4.15 -15.69 -14.74
N GLY A 399 -4.77 -16.58 -15.52
CA GLY A 399 -4.46 -16.76 -16.94
C GLY A 399 -4.72 -15.50 -17.80
N PRO A 400 -5.95 -14.95 -17.77
CA PRO A 400 -6.28 -13.72 -18.50
C PRO A 400 -5.55 -12.47 -17.96
N ALA A 401 -5.30 -12.39 -16.65
CA ALA A 401 -4.65 -11.24 -16.02
C ALA A 401 -3.16 -11.12 -16.39
N LEU A 402 -2.42 -12.25 -16.47
CA LEU A 402 -1.00 -12.24 -16.85
C LEU A 402 -0.73 -11.74 -18.27
N ARG A 403 -1.71 -11.86 -19.17
CA ARG A 403 -1.61 -11.40 -20.56
C ARG A 403 -1.91 -9.91 -20.73
N ARG A 404 -2.33 -9.23 -19.67
CA ARG A 404 -2.66 -7.80 -19.65
C ARG A 404 -1.62 -7.00 -18.84
N ALA A 405 -1.44 -5.73 -19.17
CA ALA A 405 -0.62 -4.83 -18.37
C ALA A 405 -1.27 -4.58 -16.99
N PRO A 406 -0.50 -4.46 -15.89
CA PRO A 406 0.96 -4.42 -15.83
C PRO A 406 1.63 -5.80 -15.70
N MET A 407 0.88 -6.89 -15.52
CA MET A 407 1.44 -8.22 -15.23
C MET A 407 2.30 -8.78 -16.37
N LYS A 408 1.96 -8.49 -17.63
CA LYS A 408 2.80 -8.84 -18.80
C LYS A 408 4.22 -8.22 -18.73
N TRP A 409 4.43 -7.15 -17.97
CA TRP A 409 5.75 -6.52 -17.81
C TRP A 409 6.66 -7.30 -16.85
N PHE A 410 6.08 -8.09 -15.94
CA PHE A 410 6.82 -8.83 -14.91
C PHE A 410 7.00 -10.32 -15.23
N PHE A 411 6.14 -10.91 -16.07
CA PHE A 411 6.12 -12.35 -16.33
C PHE A 411 6.21 -12.66 -17.82
N ASN A 412 7.30 -13.33 -18.23
CA ASN A 412 7.51 -13.82 -19.59
C ASN A 412 6.94 -15.25 -19.74
N GLU A 413 6.37 -15.62 -20.90
CA GLU A 413 5.71 -16.93 -21.10
C GLU A 413 6.67 -18.12 -20.87
N ASP A 414 7.96 -17.95 -21.19
CA ASP A 414 8.99 -18.96 -20.90
C ASP A 414 9.26 -19.15 -19.41
N ALA A 415 9.12 -18.09 -18.60
CA ALA A 415 9.30 -18.16 -17.15
C ALA A 415 8.13 -18.89 -16.46
N ILE A 416 6.91 -18.74 -16.99
CA ILE A 416 5.71 -19.45 -16.51
C ILE A 416 5.85 -20.95 -16.79
N THR A 417 6.35 -21.32 -17.97
CA THR A 417 6.54 -22.72 -18.37
C THR A 417 7.63 -23.41 -17.55
N ARG A 418 8.74 -22.72 -17.25
CA ARG A 418 9.77 -23.21 -16.30
C ARG A 418 9.23 -23.32 -14.88
N GLY A 419 8.44 -22.33 -14.44
CA GLY A 419 7.78 -22.32 -13.14
C GLY A 419 6.88 -23.53 -12.91
N ARG A 420 6.10 -23.94 -13.93
CA ARG A 420 5.23 -25.12 -13.86
C ARG A 420 6.02 -26.40 -13.54
N ARG A 421 7.09 -26.70 -14.28
CA ARG A 421 7.88 -27.94 -14.08
C ARG A 421 8.58 -27.98 -12.70
N TRP A 422 9.07 -26.84 -12.24
CA TRP A 422 9.67 -26.76 -10.91
C TRP A 422 8.62 -26.95 -9.80
N PHE A 423 7.44 -26.34 -9.96
CA PHE A 423 6.33 -26.46 -9.00
C PHE A 423 5.70 -27.85 -9.01
N GLU A 424 5.72 -28.58 -10.13
CA GLU A 424 5.32 -30.00 -10.18
C GLU A 424 6.24 -30.89 -9.33
N ARG A 425 7.54 -30.57 -9.24
CA ARG A 425 8.52 -31.36 -8.47
C ARG A 425 8.59 -30.96 -6.99
N GLU A 426 8.60 -29.67 -6.68
CA GLU A 426 8.82 -29.16 -5.32
C GLU A 426 7.57 -28.55 -4.68
N GLY A 427 6.44 -28.43 -5.40
CA GLY A 427 5.27 -27.65 -4.96
C GLY A 427 4.67 -28.10 -3.63
N ALA A 428 4.72 -29.39 -3.31
CA ALA A 428 4.28 -29.91 -2.01
C ALA A 428 5.08 -29.30 -0.84
N LYS A 429 6.41 -29.28 -0.95
CA LYS A 429 7.29 -28.71 0.07
C LYS A 429 7.09 -27.21 0.20
N VAL A 430 6.92 -26.52 -0.93
CA VAL A 430 6.71 -25.07 -0.96
C VAL A 430 5.39 -24.69 -0.30
N ILE A 431 4.30 -25.43 -0.56
CA ILE A 431 3.00 -25.19 0.08
C ILE A 431 3.08 -25.36 1.60
N VAL A 432 3.73 -26.42 2.09
CA VAL A 432 3.92 -26.66 3.53
C VAL A 432 4.83 -25.59 4.15
N LEU A 433 6.00 -25.32 3.57
CA LEU A 433 6.96 -24.34 4.09
C LEU A 433 6.42 -22.91 4.09
N SER A 434 5.61 -22.55 3.08
CA SER A 434 5.01 -21.20 3.01
C SER A 434 4.11 -20.89 4.21
N ARG A 435 3.56 -21.92 4.87
CA ARG A 435 2.72 -21.74 6.07
C ARG A 435 3.51 -21.16 7.24
N PHE A 436 4.74 -21.63 7.39
CA PHE A 436 5.68 -21.21 8.44
C PHE A 436 6.43 -19.90 8.11
N MET A 437 6.25 -19.36 6.89
CA MET A 437 6.95 -18.17 6.42
C MET A 437 5.96 -17.01 6.16
N PRO A 438 5.95 -15.97 7.03
CA PRO A 438 5.05 -14.83 6.88
C PRO A 438 5.10 -14.18 5.49
N GLY A 439 3.94 -13.81 4.95
CA GLY A 439 3.81 -13.11 3.66
C GLY A 439 4.02 -13.98 2.40
N SER A 440 4.46 -15.24 2.55
CA SER A 440 4.73 -16.12 1.40
C SER A 440 3.52 -16.93 0.91
N ARG A 441 2.49 -17.08 1.75
CA ARG A 441 1.27 -17.89 1.47
C ARG A 441 0.49 -17.34 0.29
N LEU A 442 0.15 -16.05 0.31
CA LEU A 442 -0.59 -15.37 -0.75
C LEU A 442 0.02 -15.58 -2.14
N PRO A 443 1.30 -15.27 -2.39
CA PRO A 443 1.89 -15.51 -3.70
C PRO A 443 2.00 -17.01 -4.02
N THR A 444 2.24 -17.87 -3.03
CA THR A 444 2.38 -19.33 -3.26
C THR A 444 1.06 -19.98 -3.67
N TYR A 445 -0.04 -19.66 -3.00
CA TYR A 445 -1.34 -20.31 -3.24
C TYR A 445 -2.01 -19.79 -4.51
N VAL A 446 -1.87 -18.48 -4.78
CA VAL A 446 -2.25 -17.90 -6.09
C VAL A 446 -1.41 -18.52 -7.21
N ALA A 447 -0.09 -18.70 -7.02
CA ALA A 447 0.77 -19.36 -8.00
C ALA A 447 0.39 -20.84 -8.21
N ALA A 448 0.05 -21.57 -7.15
CA ALA A 448 -0.40 -22.96 -7.25
C ALA A 448 -1.66 -23.10 -8.12
N GLY A 449 -2.63 -22.18 -7.94
CA GLY A 449 -3.82 -22.10 -8.80
C GLY A 449 -3.49 -21.73 -10.24
N LEU A 450 -2.67 -20.70 -10.42
CA LEU A 450 -2.23 -20.20 -11.73
C LEU A 450 -1.51 -21.28 -12.56
N LEU A 451 -0.62 -22.04 -11.93
CA LEU A 451 0.15 -23.10 -12.59
C LEU A 451 -0.68 -24.36 -12.86
N ARG A 452 -1.95 -24.38 -12.45
CA ARG A 452 -2.93 -25.47 -12.61
C ARG A 452 -2.57 -26.74 -11.83
N MET A 453 -2.10 -26.58 -10.59
CA MET A 453 -1.96 -27.73 -9.68
C MET A 453 -3.31 -28.42 -9.44
N SER A 454 -3.30 -29.73 -9.18
CA SER A 454 -4.50 -30.45 -8.77
C SER A 454 -5.01 -29.90 -7.42
N PHE A 455 -6.30 -29.53 -7.38
CA PHE A 455 -6.95 -29.02 -6.17
C PHE A 455 -6.83 -30.01 -5.00
N TRP A 456 -7.02 -31.31 -5.26
CA TRP A 456 -6.96 -32.32 -4.19
C TRP A 456 -5.55 -32.49 -3.62
N LYS A 457 -4.51 -32.37 -4.46
CA LYS A 457 -3.12 -32.38 -3.99
C LYS A 457 -2.81 -31.12 -3.18
N PHE A 458 -3.25 -29.95 -3.64
CA PHE A 458 -3.11 -28.70 -2.91
C PHE A 458 -3.79 -28.80 -1.54
N CYS A 459 -5.07 -29.17 -1.53
CA CYS A 459 -5.91 -29.34 -0.34
C CYS A 459 -5.26 -30.28 0.68
N GLY A 460 -4.80 -31.47 0.26
CA GLY A 460 -4.16 -32.43 1.18
C GLY A 460 -2.93 -31.88 1.90
N TYR A 461 -1.99 -31.27 1.17
CA TYR A 461 -0.78 -30.70 1.78
C TYR A 461 -1.07 -29.48 2.65
N PHE A 462 -1.98 -28.64 2.18
CA PHE A 462 -2.36 -27.42 2.86
C PHE A 462 -3.13 -27.70 4.16
N VAL A 463 -4.18 -28.52 4.11
CA VAL A 463 -5.04 -28.83 5.27
C VAL A 463 -4.22 -29.48 6.37
N LEU A 464 -3.29 -30.37 6.02
CA LEU A 464 -2.38 -30.97 6.99
C LEU A 464 -1.48 -29.93 7.66
N ALA A 465 -0.89 -29.01 6.88
CA ALA A 465 -0.04 -27.95 7.42
C ALA A 465 -0.85 -26.96 8.30
N ALA A 466 -2.07 -26.60 7.88
CA ALA A 466 -2.96 -25.74 8.64
C ALA A 466 -3.45 -26.39 9.93
N ALA A 467 -3.78 -27.69 9.89
CA ALA A 467 -4.22 -28.46 11.05
C ALA A 467 -3.12 -28.59 12.12
N LEU A 468 -1.84 -28.47 11.74
CA LEU A 468 -0.73 -28.43 12.69
C LEU A 468 -0.44 -27.01 13.18
N TRP A 469 -0.38 -26.04 12.26
CA TRP A 469 0.05 -24.67 12.58
C TRP A 469 -1.00 -23.86 13.33
N THR A 470 -2.27 -23.94 12.93
CA THR A 470 -3.34 -23.12 13.51
C THR A 470 -3.53 -23.41 15.01
N PRO A 471 -3.65 -24.68 15.46
CA PRO A 471 -3.75 -24.96 16.89
C PRO A 471 -2.49 -24.53 17.64
N ALA A 472 -1.29 -24.75 17.07
CA ALA A 472 -0.04 -24.35 17.70
C ALA A 472 0.03 -22.83 17.95
N LEU A 473 -0.36 -22.03 16.96
CA LEU A 473 -0.36 -20.57 17.07
C LEU A 473 -1.39 -20.06 18.10
N VAL A 474 -2.60 -20.63 18.09
CA VAL A 474 -3.65 -20.31 19.08
C VAL A 474 -3.20 -20.73 20.49
N ALA A 475 -2.56 -21.89 20.63
CA ALA A 475 -2.05 -22.38 21.92
C ALA A 475 -0.93 -21.48 22.47
N VAL A 476 0.05 -21.12 21.63
CA VAL A 476 1.12 -20.19 22.01
C VAL A 476 0.53 -18.84 22.44
N SER A 477 -0.43 -18.31 21.69
CA SER A 477 -1.12 -17.05 22.06
C SER A 477 -1.91 -17.18 23.36
N THR A 478 -2.58 -18.32 23.59
CA THR A 478 -3.30 -18.59 24.84
C THR A 478 -2.36 -18.60 26.05
N LEU A 479 -1.20 -19.27 25.92
CA LEU A 479 -0.19 -19.37 26.98
C LEU A 479 0.52 -18.04 27.25
N LEU A 480 0.81 -17.27 26.20
CA LEU A 480 1.49 -15.97 26.32
C LEU A 480 0.53 -14.81 26.62
N GLY A 481 -0.77 -14.98 26.35
CA GLY A 481 -1.78 -13.92 26.37
C GLY A 481 -1.88 -13.19 27.69
N GLY A 482 -1.82 -13.92 28.82
CA GLY A 482 -1.83 -13.32 30.15
C GLY A 482 -0.66 -12.35 30.39
N LYS A 483 0.54 -12.67 29.89
CA LYS A 483 1.71 -11.77 29.99
C LYS A 483 1.69 -10.67 28.94
N VAL A 484 1.26 -10.95 27.72
CA VAL A 484 1.23 -9.96 26.62
C VAL A 484 0.22 -8.85 26.91
N MET A 485 -0.92 -9.15 27.54
CA MET A 485 -1.91 -8.15 27.94
C MET A 485 -1.37 -7.13 28.97
N GLU A 486 -0.41 -7.54 29.82
CA GLU A 486 0.27 -6.65 30.78
C GLU A 486 1.19 -5.64 30.05
N TYR A 487 1.89 -6.08 28.99
CA TYR A 487 2.80 -5.26 28.19
C TYR A 487 2.14 -4.47 27.04
N LEU A 488 0.90 -4.82 26.65
CA LEU A 488 0.16 -4.15 25.57
C LEU A 488 -0.11 -2.66 25.86
N SER A 489 -0.24 -2.29 27.14
CA SER A 489 -0.38 -0.89 27.58
C SER A 489 0.83 0.00 27.26
N LEU A 490 2.03 -0.60 27.16
CA LEU A 490 3.26 0.08 26.72
C LEU A 490 3.36 0.17 25.19
N TYR A 491 2.58 -0.62 24.45
CA TYR A 491 2.74 -0.85 23.02
C TYR A 491 2.22 0.30 22.15
N GLU A 492 1.19 1.04 22.61
CA GLU A 492 0.64 2.20 21.88
C GLU A 492 1.70 3.27 21.61
N GLN A 493 2.63 3.48 22.54
CA GLN A 493 3.64 4.54 22.44
C GLN A 493 4.80 4.20 21.47
N TYR A 494 5.07 2.92 21.19
CA TYR A 494 6.26 2.47 20.44
C TYR A 494 5.95 1.74 19.12
N SER A 495 4.67 1.53 18.80
CA SER A 495 4.18 0.79 17.63
C SER A 495 4.87 1.17 16.31
N TRP A 496 4.97 2.46 15.99
CA TRP A 496 5.57 2.93 14.73
C TRP A 496 7.10 2.69 14.65
N ARG A 497 7.82 2.71 15.78
CA ARG A 497 9.27 2.44 15.83
C ARG A 497 9.58 0.96 15.58
N ILE A 498 8.75 0.07 16.13
CA ILE A 498 8.85 -1.38 15.92
C ILE A 498 8.57 -1.72 14.45
N LEU A 499 7.56 -1.08 13.84
CA LEU A 499 7.24 -1.28 12.42
C LEU A 499 8.37 -0.82 11.49
N ILE A 500 9.00 0.33 11.77
CA ILE A 500 10.18 0.79 11.03
C ILE A 500 11.35 -0.19 11.21
N GLY A 501 11.61 -0.63 12.45
CA GLY A 501 12.66 -1.62 12.73
C GLY A 501 12.45 -2.92 11.95
N LEU A 502 11.22 -3.44 11.94
CA LEU A 502 10.86 -4.64 11.18
C LEU A 502 11.02 -4.42 9.67
N ALA A 503 10.59 -3.28 9.13
CA ALA A 503 10.77 -2.95 7.71
C ALA A 503 12.25 -2.89 7.31
N VAL A 504 13.12 -2.33 8.17
CA VAL A 504 14.56 -2.29 7.96
C VAL A 504 15.16 -3.71 8.00
N VAL A 505 14.75 -4.55 8.95
CA VAL A 505 15.20 -5.95 9.03
C VAL A 505 14.77 -6.75 7.81
N LEU A 506 13.52 -6.62 7.38
CA LEU A 506 13.00 -7.30 6.18
C LEU A 506 13.71 -6.81 4.92
N TRP A 507 13.97 -5.51 4.81
CA TRP A 507 14.74 -4.95 3.71
C TRP A 507 16.19 -5.47 3.70
N PHE A 508 16.83 -5.53 4.87
CA PHE A 508 18.17 -6.08 5.05
C PHE A 508 18.21 -7.55 4.65
N MET A 509 17.27 -8.36 5.13
CA MET A 509 17.12 -9.77 4.76
C MET A 509 16.98 -9.95 3.24
N ALA A 510 16.08 -9.19 2.61
CA ALA A 510 15.84 -9.29 1.17
C ALA A 510 17.02 -8.81 0.31
N LYS A 511 17.76 -7.78 0.75
CA LYS A 511 18.82 -7.14 -0.05
C LYS A 511 20.22 -7.70 0.20
N LEU A 512 20.48 -8.28 1.37
CA LEU A 512 21.79 -8.81 1.76
C LEU A 512 21.76 -10.32 2.00
N VAL A 513 20.83 -10.83 2.80
CA VAL A 513 20.84 -12.25 3.20
C VAL A 513 20.40 -13.19 2.07
N VAL A 514 19.27 -12.91 1.42
CA VAL A 514 18.76 -13.76 0.31
C VAL A 514 19.77 -13.90 -0.84
N PRO A 515 20.43 -12.83 -1.34
CA PRO A 515 21.44 -12.97 -2.39
C PRO A 515 22.66 -13.83 -2.02
N LEU A 516 23.03 -13.95 -0.73
CA LEU A 516 24.19 -14.74 -0.29
C LEU A 516 24.04 -16.24 -0.57
N PHE A 517 22.81 -16.74 -0.69
CA PHE A 517 22.55 -18.16 -0.97
C PHE A 517 22.83 -18.57 -2.43
N SER A 518 23.09 -17.62 -3.33
CA SER A 518 23.38 -17.91 -4.74
C SER A 518 24.81 -17.47 -5.12
N PHE A 519 25.46 -18.18 -6.05
CA PHE A 519 26.78 -17.78 -6.57
C PHE A 519 26.73 -16.38 -7.21
N ARG A 520 25.76 -16.17 -8.12
CA ARG A 520 25.52 -14.88 -8.77
C ARG A 520 25.25 -13.75 -7.77
N GLY A 521 24.42 -13.99 -6.76
CA GLY A 521 24.11 -13.00 -5.73
C GLY A 521 25.33 -12.62 -4.89
N ARG A 522 26.16 -13.60 -4.48
CA ARG A 522 27.44 -13.34 -3.80
C ARG A 522 28.37 -12.46 -4.64
N ARG A 523 28.56 -12.77 -5.92
CA ARG A 523 29.41 -11.98 -6.83
C ARG A 523 28.85 -10.58 -7.09
N LEU A 524 27.53 -10.42 -7.19
CA LEU A 524 26.90 -9.09 -7.31
C LEU A 524 27.00 -8.26 -6.02
N LEU A 525 27.08 -8.87 -4.84
CA LEU A 525 27.39 -8.14 -3.60
C LEU A 525 28.84 -7.65 -3.60
N VAL A 526 29.79 -8.47 -4.06
CA VAL A 526 31.19 -8.06 -4.28
C VAL A 526 31.27 -6.90 -5.27
N SER A 527 30.48 -6.94 -6.36
CA SER A 527 30.33 -5.83 -7.30
C SER A 527 29.93 -4.52 -6.59
N LYS A 528 28.87 -4.56 -5.77
CA LYS A 528 28.42 -3.37 -5.02
C LYS A 528 29.50 -2.83 -4.08
N TRP A 529 30.18 -3.72 -3.35
CA TRP A 529 31.26 -3.34 -2.46
C TRP A 529 32.42 -2.68 -3.22
N ARG A 530 32.90 -3.31 -4.29
CA ARG A 530 33.99 -2.77 -5.10
C ARG A 530 33.65 -1.42 -5.72
N ARG A 531 32.42 -1.25 -6.22
CA ARG A 531 31.94 0.03 -6.74
C ARG A 531 31.82 1.12 -5.66
N LEU A 532 31.63 0.74 -4.40
CA LEU A 532 31.64 1.68 -3.29
C LEU A 532 33.06 2.11 -2.92
N THR A 533 34.02 1.18 -2.95
CA THR A 533 35.42 1.47 -2.56
C THR A 533 36.27 2.06 -3.69
N HIS A 534 35.93 1.79 -4.95
CA HIS A 534 36.65 2.30 -6.12
C HIS A 534 35.89 3.48 -6.72
N TRP A 535 36.44 4.67 -6.55
CA TRP A 535 35.80 5.93 -6.93
C TRP A 535 35.54 6.06 -8.44
N GLU A 536 36.30 5.35 -9.27
CA GLU A 536 36.10 5.31 -10.74
C GLU A 536 34.69 4.85 -11.13
N PHE A 537 34.00 4.06 -10.29
CA PHE A 537 32.64 3.58 -10.55
C PHE A 537 31.54 4.37 -9.83
N TRP A 538 31.91 5.47 -9.15
CA TRP A 538 30.95 6.28 -8.40
C TRP A 538 29.96 6.98 -9.33
N PRO A 539 28.69 7.09 -8.91
CA PRO A 539 27.71 7.84 -9.69
C PRO A 539 28.05 9.33 -9.72
N LEU A 540 27.59 10.03 -10.76
CA LEU A 540 27.90 11.45 -10.98
C LEU A 540 27.56 12.33 -9.76
N TRP A 541 26.45 12.04 -9.07
CA TRP A 541 26.01 12.81 -7.90
C TRP A 541 26.98 12.71 -6.71
N ALA A 542 27.75 11.63 -6.61
CA ALA A 542 28.74 11.44 -5.56
C ALA A 542 30.10 12.06 -5.95
N PHE A 543 30.48 11.95 -7.22
CA PHE A 543 31.80 12.40 -7.70
C PHE A 543 31.87 13.90 -8.01
N TYR A 544 30.90 14.47 -8.74
CA TYR A 544 31.01 15.85 -9.28
C TYR A 544 30.76 17.03 -8.33
N PRO A 545 30.13 16.92 -7.12
CA PRO A 545 29.85 18.10 -6.31
C PRO A 545 31.06 19.03 -6.08
N PRO A 546 32.28 18.54 -5.73
CA PRO A 546 33.45 19.41 -5.59
C PRO A 546 33.84 20.15 -6.88
N VAL A 547 33.69 19.51 -8.04
CA VAL A 547 33.99 20.11 -9.35
C VAL A 547 32.97 21.20 -9.68
N ILE A 548 31.68 20.96 -9.40
CA ILE A 548 30.60 21.94 -9.61
C ILE A 548 30.85 23.20 -8.77
N PHE A 549 31.18 23.06 -7.48
CA PHE A 549 31.51 24.21 -6.62
C PHE A 549 32.70 25.00 -7.15
N TYR A 550 33.72 24.31 -7.68
CA TYR A 550 34.87 24.96 -8.28
C TYR A 550 34.53 25.70 -9.58
N VAL A 551 33.68 25.14 -10.44
CA VAL A 551 33.18 25.81 -11.65
C VAL A 551 32.36 27.06 -11.30
N LEU A 552 31.53 27.00 -10.25
CA LEU A 552 30.80 28.17 -9.75
C LEU A 552 31.76 29.26 -9.24
N TYR A 553 32.81 28.88 -8.50
CA TYR A 553 33.86 29.79 -8.07
C TYR A 553 34.57 30.46 -9.27
N LEU A 554 34.91 29.70 -10.33
CA LEU A 554 35.48 30.27 -11.55
C LEU A 554 34.50 31.23 -12.24
N GLY A 555 33.21 30.90 -12.26
CA GLY A 555 32.15 31.78 -12.76
C GLY A 555 32.08 33.13 -12.03
N LEU A 556 32.21 33.12 -10.70
CA LEU A 556 32.31 34.33 -9.89
C LEU A 556 33.61 35.09 -10.19
N LYS A 557 34.76 34.40 -10.22
CA LYS A 557 36.08 34.98 -10.49
C LYS A 557 36.14 35.71 -11.83
N HIS A 558 35.55 35.13 -12.88
CA HIS A 558 35.52 35.71 -14.23
C HIS A 558 34.28 36.58 -14.50
N ARG A 559 33.45 36.84 -13.47
CA ARG A 559 32.21 37.63 -13.54
C ARG A 559 31.25 37.15 -14.65
N SER A 560 31.21 35.85 -14.91
CA SER A 560 30.33 35.22 -15.89
C SER A 560 30.29 33.71 -15.68
N LEU A 561 29.09 33.20 -15.40
CA LEU A 561 28.84 31.76 -15.21
C LEU A 561 29.00 30.94 -16.49
N THR A 562 29.01 31.57 -17.66
CA THR A 562 29.02 30.88 -18.97
C THR A 562 30.25 31.21 -19.83
N VAL A 563 31.26 31.90 -19.29
CA VAL A 563 32.43 32.34 -20.08
C VAL A 563 33.19 31.17 -20.73
N PHE A 564 33.16 29.97 -20.14
CA PHE A 564 33.74 28.77 -20.73
C PHE A 564 33.11 28.40 -22.09
N THR A 565 31.88 28.83 -22.39
CA THR A 565 31.24 28.60 -23.72
C THR A 565 31.94 29.37 -24.84
N ALA A 566 32.70 30.40 -24.51
CA ALA A 566 33.55 31.13 -25.47
C ALA A 566 34.94 30.47 -25.65
N ALA A 567 35.21 29.32 -25.02
CA ALA A 567 36.49 28.63 -25.16
C ALA A 567 36.72 28.16 -26.61
N ASN A 568 35.66 27.67 -27.29
CA ASN A 568 35.70 27.27 -28.70
C ASN A 568 34.63 28.05 -29.50
N PRO A 569 34.93 29.27 -29.98
CA PRO A 569 33.97 30.10 -30.71
C PRO A 569 33.36 29.42 -31.96
N ALA A 570 34.08 28.47 -32.56
CA ALA A 570 33.66 27.80 -33.78
C ALA A 570 32.81 26.53 -33.54
N ILE A 571 32.57 26.14 -32.29
CA ILE A 571 31.73 25.01 -31.92
C ILE A 571 30.47 25.52 -31.23
N PHE A 572 29.31 24.98 -31.60
CA PHE A 572 28.03 25.33 -30.96
C PHE A 572 28.13 25.19 -29.43
N THR A 573 27.77 26.25 -28.69
CA THR A 573 27.94 26.37 -27.22
C THR A 573 29.36 26.13 -26.66
N GLY A 574 30.39 26.23 -27.50
CA GLY A 574 31.77 25.87 -27.13
C GLY A 574 32.01 24.35 -27.04
N GLY A 575 31.04 23.56 -27.50
CA GLY A 575 30.95 22.11 -27.32
C GLY A 575 30.56 21.73 -25.90
N PHE A 576 29.62 22.48 -25.31
CA PHE A 576 29.02 22.12 -24.02
C PHE A 576 27.94 21.06 -24.22
N LEU A 577 27.02 21.29 -25.17
CA LEU A 577 25.94 20.37 -25.49
C LEU A 577 25.31 20.69 -26.85
N GLY A 578 24.97 19.65 -27.62
CA GLY A 578 24.16 19.78 -28.84
C GLY A 578 24.96 20.13 -30.10
N GLU A 579 26.27 19.96 -30.07
CA GLU A 579 27.14 20.12 -31.24
C GLU A 579 26.90 19.03 -32.30
N SER A 580 26.90 19.41 -33.58
CA SER A 580 26.93 18.47 -34.71
C SER A 580 28.33 17.89 -34.85
N LYS A 581 28.44 16.56 -34.82
CA LYS A 581 29.71 15.86 -34.98
C LYS A 581 30.20 15.94 -36.41
N SER A 582 29.31 15.91 -37.40
CA SER A 582 29.70 16.08 -38.81
C SER A 582 30.25 17.47 -39.08
N ASP A 583 29.66 18.52 -38.48
CA ASP A 583 30.18 19.88 -38.65
C ASP A 583 31.60 20.03 -38.10
N ILE A 584 31.86 19.44 -36.92
CA ILE A 584 33.20 19.45 -36.31
C ILE A 584 34.20 18.71 -37.21
N LEU A 585 33.85 17.52 -37.70
CA LEU A 585 34.74 16.73 -38.55
C LEU A 585 34.98 17.39 -39.92
N ASN A 586 33.96 18.03 -40.50
CA ASN A 586 34.07 18.79 -41.75
C ASN A 586 35.01 20.00 -41.59
N ARG A 587 34.98 20.69 -40.44
CA ARG A 587 35.91 21.81 -40.16
C ARG A 587 37.35 21.36 -39.92
N LEU A 588 37.58 20.07 -39.71
CA LEU A 588 38.90 19.45 -39.65
C LEU A 588 39.39 18.92 -41.02
N ALA A 589 38.62 19.09 -42.11
CA ALA A 589 38.96 18.53 -43.42
C ALA A 589 40.30 19.00 -43.99
N GLY A 590 40.81 20.18 -43.57
CA GLY A 590 42.17 20.62 -43.92
C GLY A 590 43.29 19.67 -43.46
N ALA A 591 42.98 18.70 -42.58
CA ALA A 591 43.87 17.65 -42.10
C ALA A 591 43.48 16.25 -42.64
N ASP A 592 43.04 16.14 -43.90
CA ASP A 592 42.48 14.94 -44.56
C ASP A 592 43.23 13.61 -44.32
N GLY A 593 44.56 13.65 -44.13
CA GLY A 593 45.37 12.47 -43.80
C GLY A 593 45.09 11.89 -42.42
N TYR A 594 44.67 12.72 -41.47
CA TYR A 594 44.46 12.39 -40.06
C TYR A 594 43.00 12.24 -39.66
N ILE A 595 42.03 12.55 -40.52
CA ILE A 595 40.60 12.43 -40.17
C ILE A 595 40.04 11.12 -40.72
N ALA A 596 39.21 10.46 -39.93
CA ALA A 596 38.48 9.29 -40.39
C ALA A 596 37.43 9.70 -41.45
N ARG A 597 37.46 9.09 -42.63
CA ARG A 597 36.49 9.34 -43.70
C ARG A 597 35.06 9.20 -43.18
N HIS A 598 34.20 10.16 -43.47
CA HIS A 598 32.84 10.19 -42.95
C HIS A 598 31.87 10.91 -43.90
N ARG A 599 30.57 10.67 -43.70
CA ARG A 599 29.48 11.35 -44.40
C ARG A 599 28.23 11.42 -43.52
N LEU A 600 27.52 12.54 -43.59
CA LEU A 600 26.22 12.70 -42.94
C LEU A 600 25.10 12.10 -43.81
N ILE A 601 24.24 11.30 -43.20
CA ILE A 601 23.06 10.67 -43.81
C ILE A 601 21.82 11.24 -43.13
N CYS A 602 21.04 12.03 -43.87
CA CYS A 602 19.87 12.73 -43.35
C CYS A 602 18.72 11.78 -43.00
N VAL A 603 18.00 12.09 -41.92
CA VAL A 603 16.83 11.32 -41.44
C VAL A 603 15.62 11.38 -42.36
N SER A 604 15.53 12.40 -43.22
CA SER A 604 14.39 12.64 -44.11
C SER A 604 14.24 11.64 -45.26
N GLY A 605 15.21 10.75 -45.46
CA GLY A 605 15.15 9.67 -46.46
C GLY A 605 14.46 8.41 -45.93
N ASN A 606 13.81 7.65 -46.81
CA ASN A 606 13.33 6.32 -46.47
C ASN A 606 14.51 5.36 -46.17
N GLU A 607 14.25 4.23 -45.49
CA GLU A 607 15.31 3.30 -45.07
C GLU A 607 16.22 2.87 -46.24
N GLU A 608 15.63 2.59 -47.41
CA GLU A 608 16.38 2.16 -48.60
C GLU A 608 17.29 3.26 -49.16
N GLN A 609 16.85 4.52 -49.16
CA GLN A 609 17.68 5.66 -49.54
C GLN A 609 18.88 5.83 -48.60
N ARG A 610 18.69 5.61 -47.29
CA ARG A 610 19.76 5.69 -46.30
C ARG A 610 20.77 4.56 -46.47
N VAL A 611 20.29 3.34 -46.71
CA VAL A 611 21.12 2.17 -47.06
C VAL A 611 21.93 2.43 -48.33
N GLN A 612 21.29 2.95 -49.39
CA GLN A 612 21.98 3.24 -50.64
C GLN A 612 23.03 4.34 -50.48
N ALA A 613 22.75 5.37 -49.68
CA ALA A 613 23.71 6.44 -49.39
C ALA A 613 24.97 5.91 -48.67
N VAL A 614 24.81 4.93 -47.76
CA VAL A 614 25.93 4.23 -47.12
C VAL A 614 26.70 3.39 -48.13
N LYS A 615 26.03 2.62 -49.01
CA LYS A 615 26.69 1.85 -50.08
C LYS A 615 27.49 2.73 -51.02
N SER A 616 26.95 3.88 -51.42
CA SER A 616 27.65 4.88 -52.24
C SER A 616 28.89 5.45 -51.53
N PHE A 617 28.80 5.73 -50.23
CA PHE A 617 29.94 6.14 -49.42
C PHE A 617 31.04 5.07 -49.37
N MET A 618 30.65 3.81 -49.15
CA MET A 618 31.60 2.69 -49.15
C MET A 618 32.29 2.52 -50.51
N HIS A 619 31.55 2.64 -51.61
CA HIS A 619 32.10 2.55 -52.96
C HIS A 619 33.08 3.68 -53.27
N GLU A 620 32.72 4.93 -52.94
CA GLU A 620 33.56 6.12 -53.18
C GLU A 620 34.91 6.04 -52.47
N PHE A 621 34.93 5.57 -51.23
CA PHE A 621 36.16 5.46 -50.44
C PHE A 621 36.78 4.05 -50.47
N SER A 622 36.29 3.16 -51.33
CA SER A 622 36.75 1.76 -51.45
C SER A 622 36.79 1.01 -50.09
N LEU A 623 35.75 1.19 -49.28
CA LEU A 623 35.61 0.60 -47.95
C LEU A 623 34.83 -0.72 -48.00
N SER A 624 35.24 -1.68 -47.18
CA SER A 624 34.49 -2.90 -46.88
C SER A 624 33.96 -2.87 -45.44
N PHE A 625 33.05 -3.78 -45.10
CA PHE A 625 32.66 -3.95 -43.70
C PHE A 625 33.86 -4.42 -42.86
N PRO A 626 34.00 -3.95 -41.60
CA PRO A 626 33.04 -3.14 -40.86
C PRO A 626 33.08 -1.63 -41.14
N ILE A 627 31.96 -0.94 -40.90
CA ILE A 627 31.84 0.53 -40.88
C ILE A 627 31.20 0.99 -39.55
N VAL A 628 31.30 2.27 -39.21
CA VAL A 628 30.69 2.84 -38.00
C VAL A 628 29.48 3.69 -38.37
N LEU A 629 28.34 3.42 -37.73
CA LEU A 629 27.16 4.30 -37.76
C LEU A 629 26.98 4.95 -36.39
N LYS A 630 26.78 6.27 -36.36
CA LYS A 630 26.56 7.03 -35.12
C LYS A 630 25.63 8.22 -35.34
N PRO A 631 24.85 8.66 -34.34
CA PRO A 631 24.05 9.86 -34.46
C PRO A 631 24.93 11.10 -34.61
N ASP A 632 24.48 12.08 -35.39
CA ASP A 632 25.19 13.35 -35.55
C ASP A 632 25.23 14.16 -34.25
N VAL A 633 24.11 14.19 -33.52
CA VAL A 633 24.03 14.80 -32.19
C VAL A 633 23.81 13.70 -31.14
N GLY A 634 24.76 13.52 -30.23
CA GLY A 634 24.66 12.50 -29.18
C GLY A 634 25.87 12.41 -28.27
N GLN A 635 25.68 11.90 -27.05
CA GLN A 635 26.71 11.85 -26.01
C GLN A 635 27.01 10.41 -25.55
N ARG A 636 28.24 10.19 -25.03
CA ARG A 636 28.66 8.95 -24.33
C ARG A 636 28.49 7.66 -25.16
N GLY A 637 28.71 7.74 -26.46
CA GLY A 637 28.59 6.59 -27.37
C GLY A 637 27.16 6.07 -27.55
N ALA A 638 26.13 6.80 -27.07
CA ALA A 638 24.74 6.43 -27.29
C ALA A 638 24.44 6.42 -28.80
N GLY A 639 23.84 5.34 -29.28
CA GLY A 639 23.54 5.15 -30.71
C GLY A 639 24.77 4.87 -31.58
N VAL A 640 25.98 4.64 -31.04
CA VAL A 640 27.12 4.21 -31.86
C VAL A 640 27.06 2.70 -32.08
N SER A 641 27.17 2.26 -33.34
CA SER A 641 27.20 0.86 -33.75
C SER A 641 28.33 0.59 -34.74
N VAL A 642 29.05 -0.52 -34.55
CA VAL A 642 30.00 -1.06 -35.53
C VAL A 642 29.26 -2.11 -36.34
N VAL A 643 29.01 -1.80 -37.61
CA VAL A 643 28.17 -2.59 -38.50
C VAL A 643 29.06 -3.48 -39.37
N ARG A 644 28.82 -4.79 -39.32
CA ARG A 644 29.61 -5.82 -40.02
C ARG A 644 28.90 -6.44 -41.22
N SER A 645 27.61 -6.18 -41.37
CA SER A 645 26.80 -6.71 -42.45
C SER A 645 25.72 -5.72 -42.88
N GLU A 646 25.17 -5.92 -44.08
CA GLU A 646 24.03 -5.14 -44.55
C GLU A 646 22.78 -5.33 -43.67
N GLN A 647 22.60 -6.51 -43.07
CA GLN A 647 21.48 -6.75 -42.16
C GLN A 647 21.59 -5.90 -40.89
N GLU A 648 22.77 -5.86 -40.27
CA GLU A 648 23.02 -5.01 -39.09
C GLU A 648 22.83 -3.51 -39.39
N MET A 649 23.14 -3.09 -40.62
CA MET A 649 22.90 -1.72 -41.09
C MET A 649 21.40 -1.39 -41.11
N ARG A 650 20.58 -2.29 -41.67
CA ARG A 650 19.11 -2.13 -41.73
C ARG A 650 18.49 -2.12 -40.34
N ASP A 651 18.93 -3.05 -39.48
CA ASP A 651 18.49 -3.13 -38.09
C ASP A 651 18.81 -1.85 -37.29
N TYR A 652 19.94 -1.19 -37.60
CA TYR A 652 20.29 0.10 -37.02
C TYR A 652 19.34 1.20 -37.49
N PHE A 653 19.10 1.30 -38.80
CA PHE A 653 18.24 2.34 -39.35
C PHE A 653 16.79 2.23 -38.90
N GLY A 654 16.26 1.02 -38.75
CA GLY A 654 14.93 0.77 -38.19
C GLY A 654 14.74 1.24 -36.73
N LYS A 655 15.84 1.51 -36.01
CA LYS A 655 15.83 2.01 -34.61
C LYS A 655 16.31 3.46 -34.48
N SER A 656 16.87 4.05 -35.53
CA SER A 656 17.49 5.38 -35.48
C SER A 656 16.46 6.49 -35.76
N GLU A 657 16.35 7.48 -34.86
CA GLU A 657 15.35 8.55 -34.95
C GLU A 657 15.90 9.89 -35.47
N GLY A 658 17.16 9.96 -35.91
CA GLY A 658 17.81 11.20 -36.32
C GLY A 658 18.95 11.03 -37.33
N ASP A 659 19.56 12.15 -37.70
CA ASP A 659 20.67 12.19 -38.67
C ASP A 659 21.83 11.31 -38.20
N THR A 660 22.38 10.54 -39.15
CA THR A 660 23.38 9.50 -38.86
C THR A 660 24.64 9.77 -39.64
N ILE A 661 25.79 9.74 -38.98
CA ILE A 661 27.10 9.75 -39.60
C ILE A 661 27.48 8.30 -39.93
N VAL A 662 27.82 8.05 -41.19
CA VAL A 662 28.62 6.89 -41.58
C VAL A 662 30.09 7.27 -41.56
N GLN A 663 30.94 6.43 -40.96
CA GLN A 663 32.36 6.68 -40.79
C GLN A 663 33.17 5.40 -41.05
N GLU A 664 34.37 5.55 -41.62
CA GLU A 664 35.30 4.44 -41.79
C GLU A 664 35.68 3.80 -40.45
N TYR A 665 35.84 2.48 -40.43
CA TYR A 665 36.29 1.78 -39.23
C TYR A 665 37.82 1.83 -39.13
N ALA A 666 38.33 2.74 -38.30
CA ALA A 666 39.75 2.77 -37.97
C ALA A 666 40.12 1.62 -37.03
N GLN A 667 41.05 0.76 -37.45
CA GLN A 667 41.56 -0.36 -36.65
C GLN A 667 42.70 0.07 -35.73
N GLY A 668 42.98 -0.76 -34.72
CA GLY A 668 44.13 -0.59 -33.82
C GLY A 668 43.77 -0.04 -32.44
N TYR A 669 44.76 0.57 -31.80
CA TYR A 669 44.71 1.14 -30.45
C TYR A 669 43.91 2.43 -30.44
N GLU A 670 43.18 2.68 -29.37
CA GLU A 670 42.36 3.89 -29.21
C GLU A 670 42.91 4.79 -28.10
N TYR A 671 43.11 6.07 -28.42
CA TYR A 671 43.64 7.08 -27.52
C TYR A 671 42.70 8.28 -27.42
N GLY A 672 42.58 8.85 -26.22
CA GLY A 672 41.94 10.15 -25.99
C GLY A 672 43.01 11.21 -25.72
N VAL A 673 43.23 12.15 -26.64
CA VAL A 673 44.22 13.23 -26.50
C VAL A 673 43.50 14.53 -26.17
N PHE A 674 43.72 15.04 -24.96
CA PHE A 674 43.19 16.32 -24.52
C PHE A 674 44.16 17.43 -24.92
N TYR A 675 43.70 18.37 -25.74
CA TYR A 675 44.48 19.48 -26.27
C TYR A 675 43.94 20.81 -25.78
N TYR A 676 44.84 21.76 -25.56
CA TYR A 676 44.47 23.16 -25.39
C TYR A 676 45.50 24.11 -26.02
N ARG A 677 45.05 25.30 -26.40
CA ARG A 677 45.88 26.42 -26.85
C ARG A 677 45.26 27.72 -26.37
N HIS A 678 46.03 28.57 -25.70
CA HIS A 678 45.51 29.89 -25.40
C HIS A 678 45.43 30.74 -26.68
N PRO A 679 44.39 31.57 -26.85
CA PRO A 679 44.22 32.32 -28.10
C PRO A 679 45.40 33.25 -28.43
N ASP A 680 46.17 33.68 -27.43
CA ASP A 680 47.37 34.53 -27.51
C ASP A 680 48.67 33.77 -27.75
N GLN A 681 48.61 32.44 -27.86
CA GLN A 681 49.76 31.58 -28.11
C GLN A 681 49.74 31.02 -29.54
N ALA A 682 50.92 30.97 -30.16
CA ALA A 682 51.08 30.45 -31.51
C ALA A 682 50.96 28.90 -31.59
N ARG A 683 51.27 28.20 -30.49
CA ARG A 683 51.25 26.74 -30.38
C ARG A 683 50.45 26.33 -29.13
N GLY A 684 49.73 25.22 -29.23
CA GLY A 684 49.08 24.57 -28.11
C GLY A 684 49.89 23.41 -27.52
N SER A 685 49.30 22.75 -26.53
CA SER A 685 49.92 21.63 -25.81
C SER A 685 48.90 20.54 -25.50
N ILE A 686 49.41 19.32 -25.35
CA ILE A 686 48.63 18.17 -24.87
C ILE A 686 48.51 18.28 -23.35
N PHE A 687 47.28 18.40 -22.85
CA PHE A 687 46.96 18.44 -21.42
C PHE A 687 47.01 17.06 -20.76
N ALA A 688 46.49 16.04 -21.45
CA ALA A 688 46.43 14.66 -20.96
C ALA A 688 46.24 13.68 -22.11
N ILE A 689 46.76 12.45 -21.98
CA ILE A 689 46.51 11.35 -22.91
C ILE A 689 45.84 10.20 -22.15
N THR A 690 44.82 9.59 -22.73
CA THR A 690 44.13 8.41 -22.21
C THR A 690 44.40 7.23 -23.13
N ASP A 691 44.99 6.15 -22.64
CA ASP A 691 45.05 4.85 -23.34
C ASP A 691 43.76 4.07 -23.06
N LYS A 692 42.96 3.81 -24.08
CA LYS A 692 41.67 3.13 -23.94
C LYS A 692 41.81 1.67 -24.35
N ARG A 693 41.58 0.76 -23.40
CA ARG A 693 41.63 -0.69 -23.62
C ARG A 693 40.26 -1.32 -23.42
N PHE A 694 39.96 -2.34 -24.21
CA PHE A 694 38.73 -3.11 -24.02
C PHE A 694 38.93 -4.18 -22.95
N PRO A 695 38.04 -4.30 -21.95
CA PRO A 695 38.03 -5.43 -21.05
C PRO A 695 37.87 -6.72 -21.84
N VAL A 696 38.71 -7.71 -21.54
CA VAL A 696 38.65 -9.05 -22.12
C VAL A 696 38.57 -10.07 -21.00
N VAL A 697 37.91 -11.19 -21.26
CA VAL A 697 38.03 -12.40 -20.44
C VAL A 697 38.72 -13.49 -21.26
N LYS A 698 39.49 -14.34 -20.60
CA LYS A 698 40.15 -15.50 -21.24
C LYS A 698 39.40 -16.77 -20.90
N GLY A 699 39.09 -17.58 -21.91
CA GLY A 699 38.49 -18.88 -21.73
C GLY A 699 39.43 -19.85 -21.02
N ASP A 700 38.87 -20.60 -20.08
CA ASP A 700 39.54 -21.67 -19.35
C ASP A 700 39.04 -23.07 -19.75
N GLY A 701 38.13 -23.15 -20.73
CA GLY A 701 37.51 -24.39 -21.21
C GLY A 701 36.56 -25.05 -20.21
N ARG A 702 36.23 -24.41 -19.08
CA ARG A 702 35.40 -24.99 -18.01
C ARG A 702 34.28 -24.07 -17.55
N SER A 703 34.58 -22.79 -17.33
CA SER A 703 33.61 -21.81 -16.85
C SER A 703 32.81 -21.19 -17.98
N THR A 704 31.55 -20.89 -17.69
CA THR A 704 30.70 -20.15 -18.64
C THR A 704 31.12 -18.70 -18.76
N LEU A 705 30.74 -18.02 -19.84
CA LEU A 705 30.99 -16.59 -20.01
C LEU A 705 30.41 -15.76 -18.83
N GLU A 706 29.25 -16.12 -18.28
CA GLU A 706 28.70 -15.50 -17.06
C GLU A 706 29.66 -15.65 -15.88
N GLU A 707 30.19 -16.84 -15.64
CA GLU A 707 31.12 -17.10 -14.54
C GLU A 707 32.45 -16.37 -14.72
N LEU A 708 33.01 -16.34 -15.93
CA LEU A 708 34.24 -15.61 -16.25
C LEU A 708 34.08 -14.11 -16.00
N ILE A 709 32.96 -13.51 -16.43
CA ILE A 709 32.65 -12.09 -16.16
C ILE A 709 32.48 -11.83 -14.66
N LEU A 710 31.76 -12.71 -13.96
CA LEU A 710 31.51 -12.54 -12.53
C LEU A 710 32.76 -12.78 -11.67
N ASN A 711 33.67 -13.64 -12.11
CA ASN A 711 34.92 -13.94 -11.41
C ASN A 711 36.02 -12.92 -11.66
N ASP A 712 36.02 -12.27 -12.83
CA ASP A 712 36.98 -11.22 -13.14
C ASP A 712 36.91 -10.06 -12.13
N SER A 713 38.08 -9.61 -11.70
CA SER A 713 38.23 -8.65 -10.60
C SER A 713 37.67 -7.26 -10.92
N ARG A 714 37.56 -6.90 -12.21
CA ARG A 714 37.11 -5.60 -12.71
C ARG A 714 35.77 -5.70 -13.44
N ALA A 715 35.60 -6.69 -14.33
CA ALA A 715 34.36 -6.88 -15.08
C ALA A 715 33.15 -7.10 -14.17
N VAL A 716 33.36 -7.70 -12.98
CA VAL A 716 32.32 -7.84 -11.96
C VAL A 716 31.71 -6.49 -11.53
N CYS A 717 32.48 -5.39 -11.54
CA CYS A 717 31.97 -4.04 -11.23
C CYS A 717 30.95 -3.56 -12.27
N MET A 718 30.97 -4.11 -13.48
CA MET A 718 30.02 -3.80 -14.55
C MET A 718 29.16 -5.01 -14.96
N ALA A 719 29.12 -6.05 -14.11
CA ALA A 719 28.44 -7.31 -14.40
C ALA A 719 27.01 -7.13 -14.91
N ARG A 720 26.20 -6.23 -14.34
CA ARG A 720 24.82 -6.03 -14.82
C ARG A 720 24.75 -5.60 -16.28
N PHE A 721 25.62 -4.68 -16.69
CA PHE A 721 25.68 -4.19 -18.06
C PHE A 721 26.23 -5.28 -18.99
N LEU A 722 27.36 -5.88 -18.62
CA LEU A 722 28.02 -6.90 -19.43
C LEU A 722 27.17 -8.16 -19.61
N LEU A 723 26.49 -8.62 -18.56
CA LEU A 723 25.60 -9.78 -18.64
C LEU A 723 24.41 -9.52 -19.57
N ASN A 724 23.83 -8.32 -19.54
CA ASN A 724 22.76 -7.95 -20.46
C ASN A 724 23.26 -7.86 -21.90
N GLN A 725 24.44 -7.30 -22.12
CA GLN A 725 25.05 -7.19 -23.45
C GLN A 725 25.31 -8.57 -24.07
N HIS A 726 25.78 -9.53 -23.27
CA HIS A 726 26.12 -10.89 -23.72
C HIS A 726 25.02 -11.93 -23.44
N HIS A 727 23.77 -11.51 -23.19
CA HIS A 727 22.68 -12.38 -22.72
C HIS A 727 22.49 -13.66 -23.54
N ALA A 728 22.70 -13.60 -24.86
CA ALA A 728 22.55 -14.73 -25.78
C ALA A 728 23.64 -15.81 -25.61
N ARG A 729 24.82 -15.45 -25.10
CA ARG A 729 26.02 -16.29 -25.05
C ARG A 729 26.50 -16.59 -23.62
N LEU A 730 25.76 -16.15 -22.60
CA LEU A 730 26.19 -16.25 -21.18
C LEU A 730 26.54 -17.66 -20.71
N PHE A 731 25.88 -18.66 -21.28
CA PHE A 731 26.03 -20.07 -20.89
C PHE A 731 27.02 -20.83 -21.79
N GLU A 732 27.63 -20.16 -22.77
CA GLU A 732 28.72 -20.74 -23.58
C GLU A 732 29.99 -20.89 -22.72
N VAL A 733 30.76 -21.93 -22.98
CA VAL A 733 32.07 -22.18 -22.35
C VAL A 733 33.17 -21.88 -23.39
N PRO A 734 33.87 -20.75 -23.27
CA PRO A 734 34.94 -20.38 -24.20
C PRO A 734 36.12 -21.35 -24.16
N ALA A 735 36.78 -21.56 -25.30
CA ALA A 735 37.92 -22.46 -25.41
C ALA A 735 39.15 -21.95 -24.62
N VAL A 736 40.05 -22.86 -24.22
CA VAL A 736 41.25 -22.49 -23.46
C VAL A 736 42.10 -21.48 -24.25
N GLY A 737 42.35 -20.32 -23.66
CA GLY A 737 43.15 -19.25 -24.27
C GLY A 737 42.39 -18.37 -25.26
N GLU A 738 41.12 -18.66 -25.54
CA GLU A 738 40.25 -17.78 -26.34
C GLU A 738 40.08 -16.43 -25.61
N VAL A 739 40.34 -15.32 -26.29
CA VAL A 739 40.23 -13.97 -25.73
C VAL A 739 38.92 -13.36 -26.21
N ILE A 740 37.96 -13.17 -25.30
CA ILE A 740 36.66 -12.60 -25.61
C ILE A 740 36.64 -11.13 -25.17
N PRO A 741 36.54 -10.16 -26.10
CA PRO A 741 36.27 -8.77 -25.76
C PRO A 741 34.85 -8.62 -25.21
N LEU A 742 34.74 -8.02 -24.04
CA LEU A 742 33.45 -7.83 -23.39
C LEU A 742 32.69 -6.62 -23.94
N VAL A 743 33.39 -5.70 -24.61
CA VAL A 743 32.84 -4.45 -25.16
C VAL A 743 33.55 -4.12 -26.47
N GLU A 744 32.89 -3.40 -27.36
CA GLU A 744 33.44 -3.04 -28.68
C GLU A 744 33.76 -1.55 -28.83
N LEU A 745 33.41 -0.73 -27.83
CA LEU A 745 33.51 0.73 -27.88
C LEU A 745 34.39 1.26 -26.74
N GLY A 746 35.22 2.26 -27.05
CA GLY A 746 36.13 2.95 -26.12
C GLY A 746 35.45 3.93 -25.18
N THR A 747 34.30 3.55 -24.62
CA THR A 747 33.54 4.40 -23.69
C THR A 747 33.54 3.82 -22.27
N HIS A 748 33.97 4.60 -21.29
CA HIS A 748 34.08 4.17 -19.89
C HIS A 748 32.76 3.65 -19.31
N CYS A 749 31.64 4.36 -19.52
CA CYS A 749 30.34 3.92 -19.01
C CYS A 749 29.81 2.64 -19.68
N ARG A 750 30.45 2.18 -20.76
CA ARG A 750 30.18 0.90 -21.42
C ARG A 750 31.23 -0.17 -21.09
N GLY A 751 32.25 0.13 -20.28
CA GLY A 751 33.20 -0.85 -19.77
C GLY A 751 34.64 -0.73 -20.26
N ALA A 752 34.94 0.20 -21.17
CA ALA A 752 36.33 0.45 -21.56
C ALA A 752 37.18 0.87 -20.36
N ILE A 753 38.41 0.36 -20.29
CA ILE A 753 39.39 0.65 -19.26
C ILE A 753 40.25 1.81 -19.76
N PHE A 754 40.40 2.85 -18.94
CA PHE A 754 41.20 4.02 -19.26
C PHE A 754 42.48 4.00 -18.43
N TYR A 755 43.62 4.13 -19.09
CA TYR A 755 44.93 4.26 -18.44
C TYR A 755 45.52 5.65 -18.70
N ASP A 756 46.29 6.14 -17.74
CA ASP A 756 47.02 7.41 -17.81
C ASP A 756 48.17 7.27 -18.83
N GLY A 757 47.99 7.89 -19.99
CA GLY A 757 48.87 7.80 -21.14
C GLY A 757 50.00 8.80 -21.14
N GLU A 758 50.34 9.43 -20.01
CA GLU A 758 51.39 10.47 -19.92
C GLU A 758 52.72 10.04 -20.57
N LYS A 759 53.09 8.75 -20.45
CA LYS A 759 54.31 8.17 -21.06
C LYS A 759 54.30 8.14 -22.60
N ILE A 760 53.15 8.35 -23.23
CA ILE A 760 52.95 8.37 -24.68
C ILE A 760 53.19 9.80 -25.21
N LYS A 761 53.13 10.81 -24.35
CA LYS A 761 53.32 12.19 -24.74
C LYS A 761 54.77 12.44 -25.16
N THR A 762 54.96 12.85 -26.40
CA THR A 762 56.24 13.23 -27.01
C THR A 762 56.13 14.60 -27.67
N PRO A 763 57.24 15.32 -27.89
CA PRO A 763 57.25 16.57 -28.64
C PRO A 763 56.70 16.43 -30.07
N GLU A 764 56.97 15.30 -30.73
CA GLU A 764 56.53 15.01 -32.10
C GLU A 764 55.01 14.83 -32.16
N LEU A 765 54.43 14.07 -31.23
CA LEU A 765 52.99 13.89 -31.14
C LEU A 765 52.29 15.21 -30.80
N GLU A 766 52.83 16.00 -29.88
CA GLU A 766 52.28 17.33 -29.55
C GLU A 766 52.29 18.27 -30.77
N ALA A 767 53.38 18.27 -31.55
CA ALA A 767 53.48 19.05 -32.78
C ALA A 767 52.46 18.61 -33.84
N SER A 768 52.26 17.30 -34.02
CA SER A 768 51.25 16.77 -34.96
C SER A 768 49.82 17.12 -34.54
N ILE A 769 49.48 16.96 -33.27
CA ILE A 769 48.15 17.31 -32.75
C ILE A 769 47.91 18.82 -32.85
N ASP A 770 48.90 19.65 -32.54
CA ASP A 770 48.80 21.10 -32.74
C ASP A 770 48.60 21.48 -34.21
N ALA A 771 49.33 20.84 -35.13
CA ALA A 771 49.15 21.05 -36.56
C ALA A 771 47.74 20.70 -37.04
N VAL A 772 47.18 19.57 -36.58
CA VAL A 772 45.77 19.20 -36.88
C VAL A 772 44.81 20.24 -36.29
N SER A 773 45.03 20.64 -35.03
CA SER A 773 44.17 21.59 -34.32
C SER A 773 44.15 22.97 -34.97
N ARG A 774 45.27 23.42 -35.56
CA ARG A 774 45.38 24.72 -36.23
C ARG A 774 44.55 24.84 -37.52
N HIS A 775 44.16 23.73 -38.16
CA HIS A 775 43.27 23.76 -39.31
C HIS A 775 41.82 24.09 -38.93
N PHE A 776 41.46 23.94 -37.66
CA PHE A 776 40.15 24.30 -37.15
C PHE A 776 40.21 25.71 -36.52
N GLU A 777 39.95 26.73 -37.34
CA GLU A 777 39.86 28.11 -36.86
C GLU A 777 38.76 28.25 -35.81
N GLY A 778 39.09 28.84 -34.66
CA GLY A 778 38.17 29.00 -33.52
C GLY A 778 38.02 27.76 -32.62
N PHE A 779 38.90 26.76 -32.76
CA PHE A 779 39.07 25.68 -31.78
C PHE A 779 40.34 25.89 -30.94
N TYR A 780 40.19 25.75 -29.62
CA TYR A 780 41.25 26.01 -28.64
C TYR A 780 41.31 25.01 -27.51
N PHE A 781 40.26 24.22 -27.26
CA PHE A 781 40.16 23.39 -26.07
C PHE A 781 39.25 22.19 -26.29
N GLY A 782 39.76 20.97 -26.16
CA GLY A 782 38.92 19.78 -26.31
C GLY A 782 39.69 18.47 -26.31
N ARG A 783 38.95 17.37 -26.50
CA ARG A 783 39.50 16.00 -26.56
C ARG A 783 39.31 15.39 -27.93
N TYR A 784 40.42 15.00 -28.54
CA TYR A 784 40.46 14.12 -29.71
C TYR A 784 40.34 12.67 -29.28
N ASP A 785 39.40 11.94 -29.85
CA ASP A 785 39.39 10.48 -29.82
C ASP A 785 40.03 9.98 -31.13
N ILE A 786 41.10 9.21 -30.99
CA ILE A 786 42.01 8.83 -32.08
C ILE A 786 42.19 7.32 -32.10
N ARG A 787 42.35 6.75 -33.29
CA ARG A 787 42.80 5.37 -33.49
C ARG A 787 44.08 5.29 -34.30
N THR A 788 44.91 4.31 -33.97
CA THR A 788 46.21 4.09 -34.61
C THR A 788 46.56 2.61 -34.64
N PRO A 789 47.13 2.08 -35.75
CA PRO A 789 47.58 0.70 -35.82
C PRO A 789 48.82 0.42 -34.95
N SER A 790 49.65 1.44 -34.66
CA SER A 790 50.94 1.30 -33.98
C SER A 790 51.11 2.35 -32.87
N PRO A 791 51.27 1.95 -31.60
CA PRO A 791 51.56 2.89 -30.51
C PRO A 791 52.86 3.67 -30.73
N GLU A 792 53.85 3.09 -31.40
CA GLU A 792 55.13 3.76 -31.67
C GLU A 792 55.00 4.79 -32.79
N ASP A 793 54.23 4.51 -33.83
CA ASP A 793 53.93 5.50 -34.88
C ASP A 793 53.17 6.68 -34.28
N PHE A 794 52.25 6.39 -33.36
CA PHE A 794 51.48 7.40 -32.67
C PHE A 794 52.35 8.31 -31.80
N LYS A 795 53.33 7.76 -31.05
CA LYS A 795 54.32 8.57 -30.34
C LYS A 795 55.16 9.44 -31.29
N GLN A 796 55.35 9.04 -32.54
CA GLN A 796 56.04 9.89 -33.54
C GLN A 796 55.09 10.88 -34.24
N GLY A 797 53.82 10.95 -33.82
CA GLY A 797 52.81 11.81 -34.44
C GLY A 797 52.40 11.38 -35.85
N LYS A 798 52.53 10.09 -36.19
CA LYS A 798 52.24 9.51 -37.52
C LYS A 798 51.11 8.48 -37.46
N ASN A 799 50.55 8.16 -38.64
CA ASN A 799 49.62 7.04 -38.86
C ASN A 799 48.50 6.95 -37.81
N PHE A 800 47.77 8.03 -37.60
CA PHE A 800 46.61 8.04 -36.72
C PHE A 800 45.40 8.69 -37.39
N LYS A 801 44.21 8.26 -36.96
CA LYS A 801 42.92 8.75 -37.44
C LYS A 801 42.10 9.30 -36.29
N VAL A 802 41.74 10.58 -36.36
CA VAL A 802 40.75 11.23 -35.50
C VAL A 802 39.37 10.72 -35.89
N ILE A 803 38.71 10.06 -34.94
CA ILE A 803 37.35 9.53 -35.10
C ILE A 803 36.30 10.49 -34.53
N GLU A 804 36.66 11.31 -33.54
CA GLU A 804 35.78 12.28 -32.89
C GLU A 804 36.61 13.41 -32.24
N LEU A 805 36.08 14.63 -32.25
CA LEU A 805 36.61 15.75 -31.47
C LEU A 805 35.48 16.32 -30.60
N ASN A 806 35.73 16.42 -29.30
CA ASN A 806 34.77 16.90 -28.32
C ASN A 806 35.23 18.25 -27.75
N GLY A 807 34.30 19.17 -27.47
CA GLY A 807 34.61 20.51 -26.96
C GLY A 807 34.75 20.59 -25.44
N VAL A 808 34.23 21.68 -24.85
CA VAL A 808 34.53 22.07 -23.46
C VAL A 808 34.04 21.09 -22.38
N THR A 809 33.00 20.29 -22.64
CA THR A 809 32.51 19.26 -21.69
C THR A 809 33.21 17.93 -21.81
N SER A 810 34.15 17.79 -22.75
CA SER A 810 35.02 16.62 -22.76
C SER A 810 35.87 16.60 -21.49
N GLU A 811 36.05 15.41 -20.91
CA GLU A 811 36.90 15.23 -19.73
C GLU A 811 38.24 14.65 -20.14
N ALA A 812 39.29 15.03 -19.41
CA ALA A 812 40.57 14.34 -19.40
C ALA A 812 40.36 12.95 -18.79
N THR A 813 39.92 12.00 -19.61
CA THR A 813 39.48 10.67 -19.21
C THR A 813 40.58 9.81 -18.58
N SER A 814 41.84 10.23 -18.64
CA SER A 814 42.97 9.62 -17.93
C SER A 814 42.79 9.65 -16.42
N ILE A 815 41.91 10.52 -15.89
CA ILE A 815 41.58 10.51 -14.46
C ILE A 815 41.08 9.15 -13.99
N TYR A 816 40.36 8.40 -14.84
CA TYR A 816 39.76 7.10 -14.51
C TYR A 816 40.78 5.95 -14.50
N ASP A 817 42.09 6.23 -14.60
CA ASP A 817 43.12 5.22 -14.34
C ASP A 817 42.92 4.61 -12.93
N PRO A 818 42.88 3.27 -12.80
CA PRO A 818 42.72 2.60 -11.51
C PRO A 818 43.79 2.96 -10.48
N GLY A 819 44.99 3.37 -10.92
CA GLY A 819 46.08 3.84 -10.09
C GLY A 819 45.93 5.29 -9.61
N ASN A 820 44.95 6.05 -10.10
CA ASN A 820 44.73 7.42 -9.67
C ASN A 820 43.94 7.49 -8.36
N SER A 821 44.37 8.38 -7.47
CA SER A 821 43.58 8.75 -6.30
C SER A 821 42.46 9.74 -6.68
N LEU A 822 41.38 9.73 -5.90
CA LEU A 822 40.27 10.67 -6.05
C LEU A 822 40.74 12.14 -6.06
N PHE A 823 41.72 12.49 -5.22
CA PHE A 823 42.30 13.83 -5.16
C PHE A 823 43.08 14.20 -6.43
N LYS A 824 43.79 13.24 -7.05
CA LYS A 824 44.46 13.47 -8.34
C LYS A 824 43.41 13.75 -9.42
N ALA A 825 42.33 12.98 -9.46
CA ALA A 825 41.22 13.19 -10.40
C ALA A 825 40.61 14.60 -10.27
N TYR A 826 40.30 15.04 -9.04
CA TYR A 826 39.79 16.39 -8.80
C TYR A 826 40.79 17.48 -9.22
N ARG A 827 42.07 17.31 -8.90
CA ARG A 827 43.10 18.28 -9.29
C ARG A 827 43.18 18.44 -10.81
N VAL A 828 43.12 17.34 -11.55
CA VAL A 828 43.12 17.34 -13.03
C VAL A 828 41.88 18.04 -13.58
N LEU A 829 40.69 17.68 -13.11
CA LEU A 829 39.43 18.31 -13.57
C LEU A 829 39.35 19.80 -13.21
N MET A 830 39.78 20.19 -12.00
CA MET A 830 39.84 21.60 -11.60
C MET A 830 40.85 22.38 -12.47
N LYS A 831 42.01 21.80 -12.80
CA LYS A 831 42.97 22.41 -13.72
C LYS A 831 42.38 22.55 -15.13
N GLN A 832 41.70 21.51 -15.63
CA GLN A 832 41.01 21.50 -16.92
C GLN A 832 39.98 22.65 -17.00
N TRP A 833 39.07 22.74 -16.02
CA TRP A 833 38.07 23.81 -15.99
C TRP A 833 38.67 25.20 -15.86
N ARG A 834 39.75 25.35 -15.09
CA ARG A 834 40.47 26.63 -15.00
C ARG A 834 40.98 27.08 -16.38
N ILE A 835 41.61 26.18 -17.14
CA ILE A 835 42.09 26.47 -18.51
C ILE A 835 40.93 26.87 -19.43
N ALA A 836 39.80 26.15 -19.40
CA ALA A 836 38.62 26.48 -20.19
C ALA A 836 38.07 27.90 -19.90
N PHE A 837 38.02 28.29 -18.62
CA PHE A 837 37.61 29.64 -18.21
C PHE A 837 38.63 30.71 -18.61
N GLU A 838 39.93 30.42 -18.53
CA GLU A 838 40.99 31.33 -18.98
C GLU A 838 40.93 31.59 -20.49
N ILE A 839 40.81 30.53 -21.30
CA ILE A 839 40.64 30.64 -22.77
C ILE A 839 39.36 31.40 -23.11
N GLY A 840 38.24 31.06 -22.47
CA GLY A 840 36.98 31.77 -22.67
C GLY A 840 37.06 33.26 -22.29
N ALA A 841 37.80 33.60 -21.24
CA ALA A 841 38.01 34.99 -20.83
C ALA A 841 38.88 35.77 -21.84
N LEU A 842 39.92 35.13 -22.38
CA LEU A 842 40.78 35.70 -23.43
C LEU A 842 39.98 35.93 -24.74
N ASN A 843 39.17 34.95 -25.16
CA ASN A 843 38.29 35.11 -26.32
C ASN A 843 37.22 36.19 -26.09
N ARG A 844 36.69 36.31 -24.86
CA ARG A 844 35.78 37.41 -24.50
C ARG A 844 36.46 38.78 -24.58
N ALA A 845 37.71 38.89 -24.15
CA ALA A 845 38.49 40.12 -24.29
C ALA A 845 38.74 40.51 -25.76
N ARG A 846 38.72 39.53 -26.68
CA ARG A 846 38.81 39.70 -28.14
C ARG A 846 37.47 39.95 -28.83
N GLY A 847 36.39 40.15 -28.07
CA GLY A 847 35.07 40.47 -28.61
C GLY A 847 34.13 39.28 -28.83
N ILE A 848 34.55 38.05 -28.54
CA ILE A 848 33.65 36.88 -28.62
C ILE A 848 32.67 36.90 -27.45
N ARG A 849 31.36 36.83 -27.74
CA ARG A 849 30.32 36.83 -26.70
C ARG A 849 30.07 35.40 -26.19
N PRO A 850 30.17 35.15 -24.87
CA PRO A 850 29.71 33.88 -24.29
C PRO A 850 28.21 33.67 -24.48
N VAL A 851 27.78 32.42 -24.51
CA VAL A 851 26.36 32.07 -24.61
C VAL A 851 25.61 32.56 -23.35
N PRO A 852 24.47 33.26 -23.49
CA PRO A 852 23.65 33.68 -22.36
C PRO A 852 23.17 32.48 -21.53
N LEU A 853 23.15 32.62 -20.20
CA LEU A 853 22.72 31.55 -19.28
C LEU A 853 21.32 30.99 -19.60
N ARG A 854 20.38 31.87 -19.97
CA ARG A 854 19.01 31.47 -20.38
C ARG A 854 18.98 30.54 -21.58
N GLU A 855 19.88 30.77 -22.54
CA GLU A 855 19.98 29.97 -23.76
C GLU A 855 20.65 28.64 -23.47
N LEU A 856 21.70 28.65 -22.64
CA LEU A 856 22.35 27.44 -22.17
C LEU A 856 21.38 26.52 -21.39
N ILE A 857 20.55 27.07 -20.50
CA ILE A 857 19.51 26.31 -19.78
C ILE A 857 18.47 25.73 -20.75
N ARG A 858 18.09 26.48 -21.79
CA ARG A 858 17.15 26.01 -22.83
C ARG A 858 17.72 24.82 -23.59
N VAL A 859 18.99 24.91 -24.02
CA VAL A 859 19.68 23.80 -24.71
C VAL A 859 19.73 22.55 -23.83
N VAL A 860 20.12 22.69 -22.56
CA VAL A 860 20.13 21.57 -21.60
C VAL A 860 18.74 20.95 -21.43
N ARG A 861 17.69 21.77 -21.27
CA ARG A 861 16.31 21.26 -21.11
C ARG A 861 15.82 20.50 -22.34
N ASN A 862 16.13 20.98 -23.54
CA ASN A 862 15.69 20.37 -24.80
C ASN A 862 16.41 19.05 -25.09
N SER A 863 17.68 18.94 -24.72
CA SER A 863 18.46 17.72 -24.93
C SER A 863 18.28 16.63 -23.86
N TYR A 864 17.73 16.98 -22.67
CA TYR A 864 17.40 16.03 -21.60
C TYR A 864 15.87 15.82 -21.41
N GLY A 865 15.05 16.08 -22.44
CA GLY A 865 13.60 15.83 -22.45
C GLY A 865 13.20 14.35 -22.19
N PRO A 866 11.90 14.05 -22.00
CA PRO A 866 11.38 12.89 -21.25
C PRO A 866 11.60 11.48 -21.84
N ALA A 867 12.45 11.31 -22.86
CA ALA A 867 12.65 10.03 -23.55
C ALA A 867 13.72 9.10 -22.92
N LYS A 868 14.36 9.46 -21.80
CA LYS A 868 15.42 8.63 -21.16
C LYS A 868 15.25 8.38 -19.66
N ALA A 869 14.01 8.28 -19.19
CA ALA A 869 13.74 7.70 -17.87
C ALA A 869 13.87 6.16 -17.83
N GLN A 870 14.15 5.49 -18.95
CA GLN A 870 14.23 4.02 -19.07
C GLN A 870 15.64 3.40 -18.94
N GLU A 871 16.72 4.18 -18.77
CA GLU A 871 18.08 3.66 -18.52
C GLU A 871 18.67 4.16 -17.19
N LYS A 872 17.92 4.00 -16.08
CA LYS A 872 18.44 4.11 -14.71
C LYS A 872 18.30 2.81 -13.95
#